data_AF-A0A2A9D332-F1
#
_entry.id   AF-A0A2A9D332-F1
#
_cell.length_a   1.000
_cell.length_b   1.000
_cell.length_c   1.000
_cell.angle_alpha   90.00
_cell.angle_beta   90.00
_cell.angle_gamma   90.00
#
_symmetry.space_group_name_H-M   'P 1'
#
loop_
_entity.id
_entity.type
_entity.pdbx_description
1 polymer ?
#
loop_
_entity_poly.entity_id
_entity_poly.type
_entity_poly.pdbx_seq_one_letter_code
_entity_poly.pdbx_strand_id
1 'polypeptide(L)'
;MAPRENRHRGRGPRFPGPGRRARALAAGLLLSLVAGAAPASASPDSPTGMRVGVATAGQGWQARPIADRWELTVSLPERLPVRAAAPTLLVDGIELPATESPDGLSLTATTTLDLATTHDVSTGWSGEPTGALGGLVDHHDTSEPSEDEHTSTTGPAPVPREVLAPDPRERGAFTVARADYDLGTQAVDLVGLGDRRGELRAAVYYPAQAAGERPVVMLLHGRHEVCTGGWNPARYPCLDDQVEVPSHLGFGQSAETLASQGYVVVSVSANAINAHDNVDSVDYGATARGALVLSHLDLLERANAGEDIGLPPELTGRLDLDRVSLMGHSRGGEGVVRAAALNSQRAAPFGIVSIAQFAPTDFARLSVPDLPLLTVLPYCDGDLPDLQGQHYFEDSRDAVPDYSLRTTAVLLGANHNYFNAVWAEGPDARDDWAFQDADLSDPDCGTAAPGRLTAPDQQDAGTGLLAGWARLTLGGEDDLLAMFDGSGALPAGFPATETVAHLPERIDLLTVSSGTLPGEQVAEVGGATTEVCASLDQRPVHLPGLTPCGTLATITPAQAPHWTPARFAPSVPAGAALAVTWPRAGGGVAIGIGPQVSAVGHESLTFRLAPGSAPPQDLTVRVSDRTGRSADVALSSLSEALHPLPGSASPLDKTMLRTVTVPLADLGVDLTALARIDLLGTTAGSIYLADVALTSHSAGGTLGLALPSLRIEDSLVSEGDTDSEALVGVRLSRAADHEVTAWVEAVGTGGTGAQPAATRVSLPAGETCAVVRIPIRGDVAASFAPQASVRVTAAAVTGAVTSDPVGVLTVREDDAVVRSDGTPGEMLPYPGPQADPCAPAVQDVFIDVPAEDLYAEEIGWLAATGVTTGWPTPQGPEYRRLAPVARDAMAAFLYRYAGEPQYTPPAVSPFVDVSTRNMYYTEIAWLADQEISTGWSTPRGAEFRPLEPIARDAMAAFLYRFAGEPGFEAPSTSPFTDVATSNLYYDEITWLAATGVSTGWPRADGSAEFRPLLPIARDAMAAFLYRFARAE
;
A
#
# COMPACT_ATOMS: atom_id res chain seq x y z
N MET A 1 57.40 25.58 43.58
CA MET A 1 56.71 26.18 44.76
C MET A 1 55.29 26.54 44.34
N ALA A 2 54.31 26.31 45.24
CA ALA A 2 52.93 26.86 45.26
C ALA A 2 52.21 27.17 43.92
N PRO A 3 51.19 26.39 43.51
CA PRO A 3 50.17 26.82 42.55
C PRO A 3 49.13 27.76 43.20
N ARG A 4 48.24 28.33 42.38
CA ARG A 4 47.10 29.16 42.82
C ARG A 4 45.80 28.36 42.80
N GLU A 5 44.90 28.58 43.76
CA GLU A 5 43.52 28.08 43.71
C GLU A 5 42.60 29.07 42.99
N ASN A 6 41.75 28.56 42.09
CA ASN A 6 40.62 29.28 41.50
C ASN A 6 39.32 28.83 42.18
N ARG A 7 38.36 29.73 42.35
CA ARG A 7 37.01 29.39 42.83
C ARG A 7 36.08 29.13 41.64
N HIS A 8 35.57 27.90 41.51
CA HIS A 8 34.45 27.62 40.63
C HIS A 8 33.11 28.04 41.25
N ARG A 9 32.16 28.45 40.40
CA ARG A 9 30.72 28.31 40.63
C ARG A 9 30.21 27.16 39.74
N GLY A 10 29.07 26.56 40.12
CA GLY A 10 28.57 25.32 39.53
C GLY A 10 28.05 25.45 38.09
N ARG A 11 27.89 24.29 37.43
CA ARG A 11 27.21 24.11 36.14
C ARG A 11 25.81 23.55 36.35
N GLY A 12 24.91 23.80 35.40
CA GLY A 12 23.71 22.98 35.17
C GLY A 12 24.05 21.65 34.47
N PRO A 13 23.05 20.82 34.11
CA PRO A 13 23.27 19.58 33.39
C PRO A 13 23.76 19.80 31.95
N ARG A 14 24.43 18.78 31.41
CA ARG A 14 24.70 18.55 29.97
C ARG A 14 24.48 17.06 29.69
N PHE A 15 24.29 16.69 28.43
CA PHE A 15 24.26 15.30 27.95
C PHE A 15 25.45 14.46 28.48
N PRO A 16 25.25 13.22 28.98
CA PRO A 16 26.29 12.47 29.70
C PRO A 16 26.93 11.28 28.95
N GLY A 17 28.24 11.33 28.73
CA GLY A 17 29.07 10.16 28.37
C GLY A 17 29.53 9.32 29.59
N PRO A 18 29.90 8.02 29.43
CA PRO A 18 29.99 7.04 30.52
C PRO A 18 31.34 6.93 31.26
N GLY A 19 31.34 6.61 32.57
CA GLY A 19 32.58 6.63 33.39
C GLY A 19 32.64 5.95 34.79
N ARG A 20 32.23 4.68 34.91
CA ARG A 20 32.55 3.67 35.98
C ARG A 20 33.12 4.09 37.39
N ARG A 21 32.32 3.81 38.43
CA ARG A 21 32.64 3.15 39.75
C ARG A 21 33.83 3.63 40.64
N ALA A 22 33.53 4.03 41.88
CA ALA A 22 34.30 3.61 43.09
C ALA A 22 33.49 3.70 44.41
N ARG A 23 33.81 2.81 45.37
CA ARG A 23 33.16 2.60 46.69
C ARG A 23 33.62 3.61 47.76
N ALA A 24 32.79 3.90 48.78
CA ALA A 24 32.98 3.42 50.18
C ALA A 24 32.06 4.07 51.25
N LEU A 25 31.63 3.26 52.24
CA LEU A 25 31.50 3.48 53.71
C LEU A 25 31.40 4.93 54.26
N ALA A 26 30.60 5.29 55.28
CA ALA A 26 29.49 4.69 56.07
C ALA A 26 28.91 5.85 56.95
N ALA A 27 28.15 5.78 58.07
CA ALA A 27 27.47 4.77 58.93
C ALA A 27 26.50 5.55 59.88
N GLY A 28 25.51 4.90 60.54
CA GLY A 28 24.88 5.47 61.75
C GLY A 28 23.38 5.21 61.98
N LEU A 29 23.10 4.32 62.94
CA LEU A 29 21.87 4.03 63.73
C LEU A 29 20.61 4.92 63.50
N LEU A 30 19.40 4.37 63.28
CA LEU A 30 18.56 3.55 64.21
C LEU A 30 18.14 4.26 65.52
N LEU A 31 16.84 4.60 65.62
CA LEU A 31 15.90 3.89 66.51
C LEU A 31 14.43 4.15 66.08
N SER A 32 13.49 3.35 66.60
CA SER A 32 12.08 3.27 66.15
C SER A 32 11.07 3.54 67.28
N LEU A 33 9.83 3.91 66.94
CA LEU A 33 8.64 3.86 67.81
C LEU A 33 7.32 3.94 67.00
N VAL A 34 6.21 3.49 67.61
CA VAL A 34 4.96 2.99 66.97
C VAL A 34 3.78 3.21 67.94
N ALA A 35 2.51 3.52 67.59
CA ALA A 35 1.79 3.60 66.29
C ALA A 35 0.76 4.77 66.25
N GLY A 36 0.07 4.94 65.11
CA GLY A 36 -1.16 5.74 64.94
C GLY A 36 -1.74 5.57 63.53
N ALA A 37 -3.06 5.61 63.33
CA ALA A 37 -3.71 5.18 62.08
C ALA A 37 -4.55 6.27 61.38
N ALA A 38 -4.28 6.42 60.06
CA ALA A 38 -5.20 6.74 58.94
C ALA A 38 -6.14 7.97 58.98
N PRO A 39 -6.60 8.46 57.81
CA PRO A 39 -5.94 8.53 56.50
C PRO A 39 -5.89 9.98 55.95
N ALA A 40 -4.93 10.27 55.06
CA ALA A 40 -4.94 11.50 54.27
C ALA A 40 -4.40 11.23 52.85
N SER A 41 -5.08 11.83 51.87
CA SER A 41 -4.78 11.83 50.44
C SER A 41 -3.28 11.83 50.08
N ALA A 42 -2.84 10.82 49.32
CA ALA A 42 -1.58 10.88 48.59
C ALA A 42 -1.72 11.79 47.36
N SER A 43 -0.71 12.63 47.13
CA SER A 43 -0.48 13.28 45.84
C SER A 43 -0.03 12.24 44.79
N PRO A 44 -0.14 12.51 43.48
CA PRO A 44 0.52 11.67 42.48
C PRO A 44 2.04 11.71 42.66
N ASP A 45 2.67 10.53 42.79
CA ASP A 45 4.12 10.39 42.82
C ASP A 45 4.73 10.64 41.43
N SER A 46 5.99 11.09 41.40
CA SER A 46 6.69 11.43 40.17
C SER A 46 7.17 10.20 39.40
N PRO A 47 7.05 10.15 38.05
CA PRO A 47 7.56 9.04 37.25
C PRO A 47 9.09 9.12 37.10
N THR A 48 9.84 8.60 38.08
CA THR A 48 11.28 8.34 37.94
C THR A 48 11.55 6.86 38.10
N GLY A 49 11.55 6.12 36.99
CA GLY A 49 11.72 4.67 37.02
C GLY A 49 11.49 4.02 35.67
N MET A 50 12.34 4.33 34.68
CA MET A 50 12.45 3.55 33.45
C MET A 50 12.67 2.07 33.82
N ARG A 51 11.62 1.26 33.67
CA ARG A 51 11.75 -0.19 33.71
C ARG A 51 12.46 -0.58 32.42
N VAL A 52 13.75 -0.91 32.52
CA VAL A 52 14.41 -1.69 31.46
C VAL A 52 13.61 -2.99 31.35
N GLY A 53 12.82 -3.11 30.29
CA GLY A 53 12.03 -4.30 30.02
C GLY A 53 12.96 -5.50 29.94
N VAL A 54 12.69 -6.53 30.72
CA VAL A 54 13.42 -7.79 30.57
C VAL A 54 12.91 -8.43 29.29
N ALA A 55 13.81 -8.75 28.36
CA ALA A 55 13.44 -9.47 27.14
C ALA A 55 12.66 -10.75 27.52
N THR A 56 11.45 -10.86 26.98
CA THR A 56 10.50 -11.93 27.27
C THR A 56 10.57 -12.96 26.15
N ALA A 57 10.40 -14.24 26.46
CA ALA A 57 10.57 -15.31 25.48
C ALA A 57 9.67 -16.50 25.82
N GLY A 58 8.90 -16.94 24.85
CA GLY A 58 8.17 -18.21 24.90
C GLY A 58 9.01 -19.35 24.35
N GLN A 59 8.35 -20.36 23.79
CA GLN A 59 9.03 -21.33 22.91
C GLN A 59 8.92 -20.86 21.47
N GLY A 60 10.01 -20.97 20.70
CA GLY A 60 10.08 -20.51 19.30
C GLY A 60 10.24 -18.99 19.10
N TRP A 61 9.80 -18.17 20.06
CA TRP A 61 9.78 -16.71 19.93
C TRP A 61 10.51 -15.96 21.05
N GLN A 62 11.03 -14.79 20.70
CA GLN A 62 11.64 -13.81 21.61
C GLN A 62 11.04 -12.44 21.34
N ALA A 63 10.78 -11.66 22.38
CA ALA A 63 10.41 -10.26 22.24
C ALA A 63 11.29 -9.34 23.10
N ARG A 64 11.71 -8.23 22.49
CA ARG A 64 12.53 -7.19 23.12
C ARG A 64 11.74 -5.88 23.19
N PRO A 65 11.86 -5.11 24.29
CA PRO A 65 11.25 -3.79 24.36
C PRO A 65 11.93 -2.84 23.36
N ILE A 66 11.13 -1.98 22.74
CA ILE A 66 11.54 -0.80 21.96
C ILE A 66 10.57 0.31 22.34
N ALA A 67 11.08 1.43 22.85
CA ALA A 67 10.28 2.54 23.39
C ALA A 67 9.15 2.04 24.35
N ASP A 68 7.88 2.31 24.03
CA ASP A 68 6.68 2.00 24.81
C ASP A 68 6.10 0.59 24.58
N ARG A 69 6.80 -0.29 23.85
CA ARG A 69 6.22 -1.44 23.15
C ARG A 69 7.24 -2.56 22.85
N TRP A 70 6.86 -3.58 22.08
CA TRP A 70 7.69 -4.76 21.81
C TRP A 70 7.94 -5.01 20.32
N GLU A 71 9.18 -5.40 19.97
CA GLU A 71 9.46 -6.16 18.74
C GLU A 71 9.45 -7.65 19.07
N LEU A 72 8.77 -8.43 18.24
CA LEU A 72 8.59 -9.87 18.35
C LEU A 72 9.29 -10.56 17.17
N THR A 73 10.24 -11.44 17.46
CA THR A 73 10.91 -12.30 16.47
C THR A 73 10.60 -13.77 16.73
N VAL A 74 10.05 -14.45 15.73
CA VAL A 74 9.85 -15.90 15.73
C VAL A 74 10.96 -16.55 14.90
N SER A 75 11.65 -17.54 15.50
CA SER A 75 12.63 -18.37 14.79
C SER A 75 11.94 -19.61 14.23
N LEU A 76 12.08 -19.85 12.93
CA LEU A 76 11.43 -20.94 12.23
C LEU A 76 12.34 -22.18 12.18
N PRO A 77 11.79 -23.41 12.28
CA PRO A 77 12.58 -24.64 12.19
C PRO A 77 13.04 -24.96 10.76
N GLU A 78 12.34 -24.40 9.77
CA GLU A 78 12.56 -24.52 8.33
C GLU A 78 12.15 -23.21 7.64
N ARG A 79 12.24 -23.13 6.31
CA ARG A 79 11.81 -21.93 5.58
C ARG A 79 10.31 -21.87 5.42
N LEU A 80 9.78 -20.65 5.36
CA LEU A 80 8.44 -20.44 4.82
C LEU A 80 8.35 -20.97 3.36
N PRO A 81 7.25 -21.65 2.98
CA PRO A 81 6.96 -21.97 1.58
C PRO A 81 6.80 -20.71 0.73
N VAL A 82 6.99 -20.82 -0.59
CA VAL A 82 6.69 -19.70 -1.48
C VAL A 82 5.18 -19.67 -1.73
N ARG A 83 4.58 -18.53 -1.37
CA ARG A 83 3.15 -18.27 -1.39
C ARG A 83 2.82 -16.92 -2.03
N ALA A 84 1.62 -16.81 -2.57
CA ALA A 84 1.01 -15.56 -2.97
C ALA A 84 0.79 -14.64 -1.77
N ALA A 85 0.22 -15.18 -0.68
CA ALA A 85 -0.09 -14.44 0.53
C ALA A 85 1.13 -13.77 1.19
N ALA A 86 0.86 -12.77 2.04
CA ALA A 86 1.87 -12.12 2.84
C ALA A 86 1.99 -12.81 4.21
N PRO A 87 3.19 -13.09 4.73
CA PRO A 87 3.33 -13.77 6.02
C PRO A 87 2.89 -12.88 7.19
N THR A 88 2.44 -13.50 8.27
CA THR A 88 1.92 -12.85 9.48
C THR A 88 2.48 -13.51 10.74
N LEU A 89 2.43 -12.78 11.84
CA LEU A 89 2.51 -13.36 13.17
C LEU A 89 1.15 -13.22 13.86
N LEU A 90 0.63 -14.32 14.38
CA LEU A 90 -0.59 -14.35 15.17
C LEU A 90 -0.23 -14.24 16.64
N VAL A 91 -0.83 -13.29 17.38
CA VAL A 91 -0.66 -13.16 18.83
C VAL A 91 -2.03 -13.20 19.48
N ASP A 92 -2.31 -14.24 20.27
CA ASP A 92 -3.66 -14.57 20.77
C ASP A 92 -4.78 -14.53 19.69
N GLY A 93 -4.43 -14.89 18.44
CA GLY A 93 -5.34 -14.85 17.29
C GLY A 93 -5.47 -13.49 16.59
N ILE A 94 -4.77 -12.45 17.04
CA ILE A 94 -4.68 -11.16 16.34
C ILE A 94 -3.60 -11.25 15.25
N GLU A 95 -3.95 -10.94 13.99
CA GLU A 95 -2.97 -10.86 12.89
C GLU A 95 -2.09 -9.61 13.04
N LEU A 96 -0.76 -9.81 13.03
CA LEU A 96 0.24 -8.76 12.90
C LEU A 96 0.97 -8.90 11.56
N PRO A 97 1.10 -7.81 10.76
CA PRO A 97 1.99 -7.78 9.61
C PRO A 97 3.43 -8.10 10.02
N ALA A 98 4.03 -9.08 9.34
CA ALA A 98 5.38 -9.56 9.62
C ALA A 98 6.30 -9.45 8.41
N THR A 99 7.59 -9.26 8.68
CA THR A 99 8.67 -9.18 7.68
C THR A 99 9.47 -10.48 7.68
N GLU A 100 9.64 -11.06 6.49
CA GLU A 100 10.45 -12.26 6.23
C GLU A 100 11.95 -11.93 6.26
N SER A 101 12.77 -12.75 6.93
CA SER A 101 14.23 -12.62 6.86
C SER A 101 14.79 -13.01 5.47
N PRO A 102 15.93 -12.45 5.03
CA PRO A 102 16.52 -12.80 3.73
C PRO A 102 16.85 -14.30 3.55
N ASP A 103 17.07 -15.05 4.63
CA ASP A 103 17.27 -16.50 4.63
C ASP A 103 15.97 -17.32 4.76
N GLY A 104 14.82 -16.68 5.02
CA GLY A 104 13.50 -17.29 5.18
C GLY A 104 13.28 -18.02 6.51
N LEU A 105 14.19 -17.87 7.49
CA LEU A 105 14.21 -18.62 8.75
C LEU A 105 13.73 -17.82 9.98
N SER A 106 13.32 -16.57 9.83
CA SER A 106 12.61 -15.84 10.88
C SER A 106 11.55 -14.88 10.34
N LEU A 107 10.57 -14.60 11.19
CA LEU A 107 9.59 -13.53 11.00
C LEU A 107 9.71 -12.52 12.15
N THR A 108 9.71 -11.24 11.80
CA THR A 108 9.68 -10.14 12.78
C THR A 108 8.42 -9.31 12.59
N ALA A 109 7.69 -9.05 13.66
CA ALA A 109 6.59 -8.08 13.75
C ALA A 109 6.78 -7.19 14.97
N THR A 110 5.97 -6.12 15.10
CA THR A 110 6.02 -5.25 16.29
C THR A 110 4.62 -5.01 16.85
N THR A 111 4.50 -4.92 18.17
CA THR A 111 3.18 -4.87 18.85
C THR A 111 3.20 -4.04 20.14
N THR A 112 2.05 -3.46 20.46
CA THR A 112 1.76 -2.77 21.72
C THR A 112 1.07 -3.67 22.76
N LEU A 113 0.85 -4.95 22.44
CA LEU A 113 0.37 -5.95 23.41
C LEU A 113 1.39 -6.13 24.55
N ASP A 114 0.92 -6.29 25.79
CA ASP A 114 1.80 -6.42 26.96
C ASP A 114 2.38 -7.84 27.09
N LEU A 115 3.42 -8.14 26.30
CA LEU A 115 4.10 -9.45 26.27
C LEU A 115 4.80 -9.87 27.59
N ALA A 116 4.57 -9.15 28.69
CA ALA A 116 4.87 -9.60 30.04
C ALA A 116 3.90 -10.70 30.55
N THR A 117 2.75 -10.91 29.89
CA THR A 117 1.88 -12.07 30.12
C THR A 117 2.19 -13.24 29.17
N THR A 118 1.63 -14.42 29.45
CA THR A 118 1.70 -15.56 28.53
C THR A 118 0.70 -15.34 27.40
N HIS A 119 1.22 -15.15 26.19
CA HIS A 119 0.45 -15.13 24.93
C HIS A 119 0.72 -16.40 24.13
N ASP A 120 -0.25 -16.83 23.34
CA ASP A 120 0.04 -17.73 22.22
C ASP A 120 0.62 -16.92 21.05
N VAL A 121 1.65 -17.46 20.41
CA VAL A 121 2.37 -16.81 19.32
C VAL A 121 2.69 -17.85 18.25
N SER A 122 2.12 -17.66 17.07
CA SER A 122 2.26 -18.56 15.93
C SER A 122 2.45 -17.77 14.63
N THR A 123 2.76 -18.48 13.55
CA THR A 123 2.88 -17.92 12.19
C THR A 123 1.59 -18.18 11.41
N GLY A 124 1.17 -17.22 10.58
CA GLY A 124 0.07 -17.40 9.64
C GLY A 124 0.32 -16.66 8.33
N TRP A 125 -0.73 -16.54 7.51
CA TRP A 125 -0.70 -15.78 6.26
C TRP A 125 -1.92 -14.85 6.16
N SER A 126 -1.77 -13.76 5.42
CA SER A 126 -2.79 -12.73 5.25
C SER A 126 -4.09 -13.30 4.69
N GLY A 127 -5.21 -13.07 5.38
CA GLY A 127 -6.55 -13.50 4.95
C GLY A 127 -6.94 -14.92 5.42
N GLU A 128 -6.04 -15.66 6.07
CA GLU A 128 -6.36 -16.97 6.65
C GLU A 128 -7.25 -16.86 7.90
N PRO A 129 -8.01 -17.90 8.26
CA PRO A 129 -8.85 -17.89 9.47
C PRO A 129 -8.00 -17.83 10.74
N THR A 130 -7.89 -16.67 11.38
CA THR A 130 -7.17 -16.57 12.65
C THR A 130 -7.95 -17.27 13.78
N GLY A 131 -7.22 -17.85 14.74
CA GLY A 131 -7.72 -18.81 15.73
C GLY A 131 -8.65 -18.27 16.83
N ALA A 132 -9.71 -17.55 16.46
CA ALA A 132 -10.70 -16.97 17.39
C ALA A 132 -11.88 -17.90 17.74
N LEU A 133 -11.85 -19.17 17.32
CA LEU A 133 -12.74 -20.22 17.82
C LEU A 133 -12.05 -21.02 18.93
N GLY A 134 -12.10 -20.49 20.15
CA GLY A 134 -11.62 -21.14 21.38
C GLY A 134 -12.46 -22.37 21.75
N GLY A 135 -12.34 -23.44 20.97
CA GLY A 135 -13.20 -24.61 21.04
C GLY A 135 -12.70 -25.75 20.16
N LEU A 136 -11.63 -26.42 20.60
CA LEU A 136 -11.30 -27.76 20.13
C LEU A 136 -12.51 -28.69 20.33
N VAL A 137 -13.24 -28.96 19.24
CA VAL A 137 -14.00 -30.20 19.15
C VAL A 137 -12.97 -31.30 18.95
N ASP A 138 -12.76 -32.07 20.02
CA ASP A 138 -11.78 -33.15 20.07
C ASP A 138 -12.18 -34.25 19.07
N HIS A 139 -11.59 -34.24 17.87
CA HIS A 139 -11.83 -35.23 16.80
C HIS A 139 -11.20 -36.60 17.11
N HIS A 140 -11.28 -37.01 18.37
CA HIS A 140 -10.83 -38.28 18.94
C HIS A 140 -11.88 -38.96 19.84
N ASP A 141 -13.18 -38.74 19.59
CA ASP A 141 -14.20 -39.72 19.98
C ASP A 141 -14.45 -40.73 18.85
N THR A 142 -14.14 -42.00 19.10
CA THR A 142 -14.40 -43.10 18.16
C THR A 142 -15.78 -43.70 18.40
N SER A 143 -16.82 -42.85 18.36
CA SER A 143 -18.21 -43.29 18.34
C SER A 143 -18.66 -43.58 16.90
N GLU A 144 -19.36 -44.69 16.68
CA GLU A 144 -19.91 -45.01 15.36
C GLU A 144 -21.00 -43.98 14.99
N PRO A 145 -21.12 -43.54 13.72
CA PRO A 145 -22.10 -42.54 13.34
C PRO A 145 -23.52 -42.99 13.67
N SER A 146 -24.28 -42.15 14.39
CA SER A 146 -25.73 -42.28 14.38
C SER A 146 -26.27 -41.97 12.98
N GLU A 147 -27.27 -42.72 12.53
CA GLU A 147 -27.99 -42.46 11.28
C GLU A 147 -28.95 -41.25 11.43
N ASP A 148 -28.46 -40.15 11.98
CA ASP A 148 -29.14 -38.87 11.93
C ASP A 148 -28.97 -38.31 10.50
N GLU A 149 -30.10 -38.12 9.82
CA GLU A 149 -30.12 -37.83 8.39
C GLU A 149 -29.28 -36.58 8.07
N HIS A 150 -28.14 -36.79 7.40
CA HIS A 150 -27.58 -35.78 6.51
C HIS A 150 -28.63 -35.51 5.43
N THR A 151 -29.52 -34.55 5.72
CA THR A 151 -30.33 -33.90 4.71
C THR A 151 -29.36 -33.16 3.81
N SER A 152 -28.86 -33.88 2.80
CA SER A 152 -28.63 -33.30 1.48
C SER A 152 -29.95 -32.61 1.10
N THR A 153 -30.03 -31.33 1.45
CA THR A 153 -31.07 -30.46 0.95
C THR A 153 -30.80 -30.34 -0.54
N THR A 154 -31.42 -31.22 -1.31
CA THR A 154 -31.56 -31.05 -2.75
C THR A 154 -32.14 -29.66 -2.94
N GLY A 155 -31.29 -28.72 -3.37
CA GLY A 155 -31.71 -27.36 -3.64
C GLY A 155 -32.82 -27.34 -4.70
N PRO A 156 -33.45 -26.17 -4.95
CA PRO A 156 -34.23 -26.03 -6.16
C PRO A 156 -33.37 -26.45 -7.36
N ALA A 157 -33.99 -27.09 -8.35
CA ALA A 157 -33.27 -27.51 -9.55
C ALA A 157 -32.60 -26.28 -10.19
N PRO A 158 -31.33 -26.37 -10.63
CA PRO A 158 -30.58 -25.20 -11.07
C PRO A 158 -31.32 -24.37 -12.10
N VAL A 159 -31.25 -23.05 -11.97
CA VAL A 159 -31.93 -22.12 -12.89
C VAL A 159 -31.38 -22.36 -14.30
N PRO A 160 -32.21 -22.70 -15.31
CA PRO A 160 -31.70 -23.05 -16.63
C PRO A 160 -31.03 -21.84 -17.32
N ARG A 161 -29.70 -21.82 -17.29
CA ARG A 161 -28.88 -20.79 -17.97
C ARG A 161 -28.83 -21.06 -19.47
N GLU A 162 -28.53 -20.02 -20.25
CA GLU A 162 -28.30 -20.19 -21.68
C GLU A 162 -26.99 -20.95 -21.93
N VAL A 163 -27.04 -21.94 -22.82
CA VAL A 163 -25.86 -22.69 -23.27
C VAL A 163 -25.33 -22.01 -24.52
N LEU A 164 -24.15 -21.40 -24.38
CA LEU A 164 -23.55 -20.63 -25.47
C LEU A 164 -23.13 -21.52 -26.63
N ALA A 165 -23.41 -21.03 -27.84
CA ALA A 165 -23.03 -21.65 -29.09
C ALA A 165 -21.52 -21.53 -29.42
N PRO A 166 -20.85 -20.37 -29.21
CA PRO A 166 -19.39 -20.31 -29.34
C PRO A 166 -18.71 -20.89 -28.09
N ASP A 167 -17.79 -21.83 -28.28
CA ASP A 167 -16.87 -22.26 -27.21
C ASP A 167 -15.50 -21.58 -27.41
N PRO A 168 -15.02 -20.77 -26.45
CA PRO A 168 -13.72 -20.12 -26.54
C PRO A 168 -12.53 -21.08 -26.42
N ARG A 169 -12.74 -22.32 -25.96
CA ARG A 169 -11.69 -23.35 -25.84
C ARG A 169 -11.31 -23.97 -27.19
N GLU A 170 -12.18 -23.88 -28.20
CA GLU A 170 -11.92 -24.47 -29.51
C GLU A 170 -10.69 -23.86 -30.21
N ARG A 171 -9.83 -24.74 -30.74
CA ARG A 171 -8.65 -24.34 -31.53
C ARG A 171 -9.09 -23.72 -32.85
N GLY A 172 -8.54 -22.55 -33.16
CA GLY A 172 -8.84 -21.81 -34.39
C GLY A 172 -8.12 -22.35 -35.62
N ALA A 173 -8.24 -21.61 -36.73
CA ALA A 173 -7.80 -22.05 -38.05
C ALA A 173 -6.28 -22.00 -38.31
N PHE A 174 -5.48 -21.39 -37.44
CA PHE A 174 -4.04 -21.22 -37.64
C PHE A 174 -3.22 -22.35 -36.97
N THR A 175 -2.12 -22.75 -37.62
CA THR A 175 -1.10 -23.56 -36.94
C THR A 175 -0.23 -22.66 -36.08
N VAL A 176 0.02 -23.07 -34.84
CA VAL A 176 0.90 -22.35 -33.92
C VAL A 176 2.37 -22.64 -34.23
N ALA A 177 3.20 -21.60 -34.22
CA ALA A 177 4.65 -21.68 -34.18
C ALA A 177 5.18 -20.92 -32.95
N ARG A 178 6.45 -21.17 -32.60
CA ARG A 178 7.12 -20.52 -31.45
C ARG A 178 8.27 -19.63 -31.90
N ALA A 179 8.50 -18.56 -31.15
CA ALA A 179 9.55 -17.55 -31.32
C ALA A 179 10.08 -17.08 -29.95
N ASP A 180 10.41 -18.05 -29.09
CA ASP A 180 10.87 -17.83 -27.72
C ASP A 180 12.21 -17.08 -27.67
N TYR A 181 12.45 -16.33 -26.59
CA TYR A 181 13.73 -15.65 -26.37
C TYR A 181 14.18 -15.70 -24.90
N ASP A 182 15.49 -15.67 -24.71
CA ASP A 182 16.16 -15.59 -23.41
C ASP A 182 17.42 -14.72 -23.57
N LEU A 183 17.41 -13.55 -22.95
CA LEU A 183 18.56 -12.62 -22.94
C LEU A 183 19.44 -12.78 -21.68
N GLY A 184 19.20 -13.82 -20.89
CA GLY A 184 19.90 -14.13 -19.66
C GLY A 184 19.19 -13.62 -18.41
N THR A 185 19.56 -14.19 -17.26
CA THR A 185 18.92 -14.00 -15.95
C THR A 185 19.23 -12.65 -15.27
N GLN A 186 20.01 -11.79 -15.92
CA GLN A 186 20.49 -10.49 -15.45
C GLN A 186 20.50 -9.50 -16.64
N ALA A 187 19.40 -9.41 -17.37
CA ALA A 187 19.27 -8.58 -18.57
C ALA A 187 18.82 -7.15 -18.22
N VAL A 188 17.82 -7.00 -17.35
CA VAL A 188 17.15 -5.72 -17.01
C VAL A 188 17.33 -5.36 -15.52
N ASP A 189 17.27 -4.07 -15.20
CA ASP A 189 17.33 -3.56 -13.83
C ASP A 189 15.92 -3.54 -13.23
N LEU A 190 15.73 -4.00 -11.99
CA LEU A 190 14.41 -4.20 -11.41
C LEU A 190 13.95 -2.99 -10.58
N VAL A 191 13.06 -2.18 -11.17
CA VAL A 191 12.46 -1.00 -10.53
C VAL A 191 11.78 -1.38 -9.22
N GLY A 192 12.15 -0.71 -8.12
CA GLY A 192 11.59 -0.96 -6.78
C GLY A 192 12.21 -2.14 -6.03
N LEU A 193 13.34 -2.69 -6.51
CA LEU A 193 14.11 -3.76 -5.84
C LEU A 193 15.59 -3.40 -5.65
N GLY A 194 15.94 -2.12 -5.59
CA GLY A 194 17.33 -1.66 -5.41
C GLY A 194 18.26 -2.06 -6.57
N ASP A 195 19.50 -2.47 -6.25
CA ASP A 195 20.50 -2.91 -7.24
C ASP A 195 20.21 -4.28 -7.91
N ARG A 196 19.02 -4.86 -7.68
CA ARG A 196 18.65 -6.17 -8.25
C ARG A 196 18.43 -6.07 -9.76
N ARG A 197 18.91 -7.08 -10.48
CA ARG A 197 18.70 -7.26 -11.91
C ARG A 197 17.94 -8.56 -12.14
N GLY A 198 17.16 -8.63 -13.22
CA GLY A 198 16.28 -9.77 -13.53
C GLY A 198 16.38 -10.24 -14.97
N GLU A 199 15.64 -11.30 -15.30
CA GLU A 199 15.65 -11.87 -16.63
C GLU A 199 14.88 -11.03 -17.67
N LEU A 200 15.22 -11.19 -18.95
CA LEU A 200 14.33 -10.87 -20.07
C LEU A 200 14.16 -12.15 -20.89
N ARG A 201 13.20 -12.96 -20.47
CA ARG A 201 12.89 -14.27 -21.04
C ARG A 201 11.39 -14.42 -21.25
N ALA A 202 10.99 -14.90 -22.43
CA ALA A 202 9.60 -15.17 -22.73
C ALA A 202 9.41 -16.37 -23.66
N ALA A 203 8.30 -17.08 -23.46
CA ALA A 203 7.75 -17.97 -24.46
C ALA A 203 6.84 -17.17 -25.40
N VAL A 204 6.98 -17.34 -26.72
CA VAL A 204 6.17 -16.61 -27.71
C VAL A 204 5.50 -17.58 -28.67
N TYR A 205 4.18 -17.52 -28.74
CA TYR A 205 3.33 -18.36 -29.59
C TYR A 205 2.65 -17.47 -30.64
N TYR A 206 2.67 -17.85 -31.92
CA TYR A 206 2.07 -17.05 -32.99
C TYR A 206 1.41 -17.91 -34.09
N PRO A 207 0.39 -17.38 -34.78
CA PRO A 207 -0.22 -18.01 -35.95
C PRO A 207 0.75 -18.01 -37.14
N ALA A 208 1.35 -19.17 -37.43
CA ALA A 208 2.44 -19.31 -38.39
C ALA A 208 2.09 -18.83 -39.81
N GLN A 209 0.84 -19.08 -40.26
CA GLN A 209 0.35 -18.69 -41.57
C GLN A 209 -0.35 -17.33 -41.62
N ALA A 210 -0.48 -16.61 -40.50
CA ALA A 210 -1.03 -15.25 -40.54
C ALA A 210 -0.03 -14.29 -41.19
N ALA A 211 -0.55 -13.35 -41.98
CA ALA A 211 0.21 -12.29 -42.63
C ALA A 211 -0.15 -10.94 -42.00
N GLY A 212 0.87 -10.11 -41.78
CA GLY A 212 0.74 -8.84 -41.07
C GLY A 212 0.62 -9.01 -39.56
N GLU A 213 0.41 -7.87 -38.90
CA GLU A 213 0.38 -7.75 -37.44
C GLU A 213 -0.92 -8.32 -36.84
N ARG A 214 -0.81 -8.83 -35.61
CA ARG A 214 -1.86 -9.55 -34.88
C ARG A 214 -1.92 -9.04 -33.44
N PRO A 215 -3.13 -8.88 -32.85
CA PRO A 215 -3.27 -8.40 -31.46
C PRO A 215 -2.52 -9.29 -30.49
N VAL A 216 -1.95 -8.67 -29.47
CA VAL A 216 -1.03 -9.31 -28.52
C VAL A 216 -1.78 -9.63 -27.23
N VAL A 217 -1.61 -10.86 -26.73
CA VAL A 217 -2.01 -11.23 -25.36
C VAL A 217 -0.75 -11.50 -24.56
N MET A 218 -0.53 -10.75 -23.50
CA MET A 218 0.70 -10.83 -22.71
C MET A 218 0.42 -11.41 -21.33
N LEU A 219 1.06 -12.54 -21.02
CA LEU A 219 0.82 -13.34 -19.82
C LEU A 219 1.97 -13.15 -18.82
N LEU A 220 1.62 -12.85 -17.56
CA LEU A 220 2.56 -12.71 -16.45
C LEU A 220 2.21 -13.72 -15.35
N HIS A 221 3.13 -14.62 -15.04
CA HIS A 221 2.96 -15.55 -13.92
C HIS A 221 3.15 -14.85 -12.56
N GLY A 222 2.56 -15.45 -11.52
CA GLY A 222 2.66 -14.95 -10.16
C GLY A 222 3.86 -15.46 -9.37
N ARG A 223 3.72 -15.38 -8.05
CA ARG A 223 4.74 -15.80 -7.08
C ARG A 223 4.60 -17.28 -6.75
N HIS A 224 5.64 -18.04 -7.05
CA HIS A 224 5.81 -19.46 -6.77
C HIS A 224 7.32 -19.77 -6.69
N GLU A 225 7.68 -20.97 -6.25
CA GLU A 225 9.04 -21.48 -6.20
C GLU A 225 9.85 -21.17 -7.49
N VAL A 226 11.11 -20.76 -7.33
CA VAL A 226 11.97 -20.28 -8.44
C VAL A 226 13.06 -21.26 -8.86
N CYS A 227 13.57 -22.06 -7.91
CA CYS A 227 14.69 -22.98 -8.10
C CYS A 227 14.48 -24.23 -7.23
N THR A 228 14.45 -25.42 -7.84
CA THR A 228 14.31 -26.70 -7.14
C THR A 228 15.64 -27.46 -7.04
N GLY A 229 15.69 -28.50 -6.19
CA GLY A 229 16.80 -29.46 -6.12
C GLY A 229 17.91 -29.17 -5.10
N GLY A 230 17.93 -27.99 -4.46
CA GLY A 230 18.97 -27.62 -3.50
C GLY A 230 18.67 -26.32 -2.74
N TRP A 231 19.55 -25.89 -1.83
CA TRP A 231 19.43 -24.58 -1.18
C TRP A 231 20.18 -23.48 -1.94
N ASN A 232 19.45 -22.46 -2.39
CA ASN A 232 20.05 -21.22 -2.87
C ASN A 232 20.09 -20.14 -1.77
N PRO A 233 21.28 -19.70 -1.29
CA PRO A 233 21.39 -18.53 -0.41
C PRO A 233 21.14 -17.19 -1.14
N ALA A 234 21.34 -17.14 -2.46
CA ALA A 234 21.12 -15.93 -3.28
C ALA A 234 19.68 -15.80 -3.81
N ARG A 235 18.85 -16.85 -3.63
CA ARG A 235 17.49 -17.02 -4.17
C ARG A 235 17.40 -17.09 -5.70
N TYR A 236 17.97 -16.14 -6.44
CA TYR A 236 18.08 -16.16 -7.91
C TYR A 236 19.36 -15.43 -8.40
N PRO A 237 20.00 -15.83 -9.52
CA PRO A 237 19.75 -17.03 -10.32
C PRO A 237 19.96 -18.35 -9.56
N CYS A 238 19.46 -19.45 -10.10
CA CYS A 238 19.64 -20.79 -9.53
C CYS A 238 21.12 -21.24 -9.59
N LEU A 239 21.51 -22.13 -8.67
CA LEU A 239 22.84 -22.72 -8.62
C LEU A 239 23.03 -23.84 -9.66
N ASP A 240 24.28 -24.21 -9.96
CA ASP A 240 24.65 -25.27 -10.91
C ASP A 240 24.07 -26.67 -10.57
N ASP A 241 23.66 -26.91 -9.32
CA ASP A 241 23.03 -28.14 -8.83
C ASP A 241 21.49 -28.07 -8.73
N GLN A 242 20.90 -26.93 -9.12
CA GLN A 242 19.45 -26.69 -9.11
C GLN A 242 18.85 -26.67 -10.52
N VAL A 243 17.52 -26.75 -10.59
CA VAL A 243 16.76 -26.51 -11.82
C VAL A 243 15.84 -25.31 -11.62
N GLU A 244 15.86 -24.37 -12.56
CA GLU A 244 14.95 -23.22 -12.55
C GLU A 244 13.50 -23.66 -12.87
N VAL A 245 12.53 -23.16 -12.10
CA VAL A 245 11.11 -23.43 -12.32
C VAL A 245 10.60 -22.55 -13.47
N PRO A 246 10.21 -23.13 -14.63
CA PRO A 246 9.93 -22.35 -15.83
C PRO A 246 8.47 -21.85 -15.84
N SER A 247 8.06 -21.12 -14.80
CA SER A 247 6.66 -20.70 -14.55
C SER A 247 5.96 -20.05 -15.74
N HIS A 248 6.71 -19.34 -16.60
CA HIS A 248 6.22 -18.73 -17.84
C HIS A 248 5.76 -19.74 -18.91
N LEU A 249 6.17 -21.02 -18.85
CA LEU A 249 5.68 -22.08 -19.74
C LEU A 249 4.32 -22.65 -19.32
N GLY A 250 3.87 -22.37 -18.10
CA GLY A 250 2.67 -22.97 -17.52
C GLY A 250 1.34 -22.61 -18.20
N PHE A 251 1.29 -21.53 -18.96
CA PHE A 251 0.10 -21.11 -19.71
C PHE A 251 0.09 -21.62 -21.17
N GLY A 252 0.88 -22.66 -21.48
CA GLY A 252 1.05 -23.17 -22.84
C GLY A 252 -0.26 -23.56 -23.54
N GLN A 253 -1.23 -24.16 -22.84
CA GLN A 253 -2.54 -24.50 -23.39
C GLN A 253 -3.29 -23.25 -23.86
N SER A 254 -3.43 -22.25 -22.99
CA SER A 254 -4.06 -20.96 -23.28
C SER A 254 -3.37 -20.24 -24.43
N ALA A 255 -2.03 -20.19 -24.40
CA ALA A 255 -1.21 -19.51 -25.39
C ALA A 255 -1.31 -20.15 -26.78
N GLU A 256 -1.32 -21.48 -26.88
CA GLU A 256 -1.58 -22.17 -28.15
C GLU A 256 -3.03 -22.02 -28.64
N THR A 257 -4.02 -22.03 -27.74
CA THR A 257 -5.42 -21.85 -28.13
C THR A 257 -5.63 -20.46 -28.74
N LEU A 258 -5.21 -19.41 -28.04
CA LEU A 258 -5.18 -18.04 -28.55
C LEU A 258 -4.37 -17.90 -29.85
N ALA A 259 -3.18 -18.50 -29.94
CA ALA A 259 -2.37 -18.43 -31.16
C ALA A 259 -3.01 -19.16 -32.35
N SER A 260 -3.77 -20.25 -32.13
CA SER A 260 -4.54 -20.91 -33.17
C SER A 260 -5.77 -20.12 -33.62
N GLN A 261 -6.37 -19.33 -32.71
CA GLN A 261 -7.43 -18.35 -33.00
C GLN A 261 -6.87 -17.09 -33.69
N GLY A 262 -5.56 -16.85 -33.55
CA GLY A 262 -4.81 -15.89 -34.34
C GLY A 262 -4.30 -14.67 -33.55
N TYR A 263 -4.07 -14.81 -32.26
CA TYR A 263 -3.37 -13.80 -31.44
C TYR A 263 -1.86 -14.09 -31.40
N VAL A 264 -1.02 -13.09 -31.15
CA VAL A 264 0.36 -13.34 -30.72
C VAL A 264 0.34 -13.40 -29.20
N VAL A 265 0.86 -14.47 -28.61
CA VAL A 265 0.86 -14.65 -27.15
C VAL A 265 2.29 -14.65 -26.63
N VAL A 266 2.57 -13.78 -25.67
CA VAL A 266 3.88 -13.64 -25.03
C VAL A 266 3.73 -13.94 -23.55
N SER A 267 4.34 -15.02 -23.07
CA SER A 267 4.33 -15.38 -21.64
C SER A 267 5.71 -15.12 -21.04
N VAL A 268 5.81 -14.15 -20.14
CA VAL A 268 7.09 -13.64 -19.60
C VAL A 268 7.47 -14.28 -18.27
N SER A 269 8.77 -14.40 -18.05
CA SER A 269 9.38 -14.90 -16.81
C SER A 269 9.59 -13.77 -15.80
N ALA A 270 9.32 -14.02 -14.52
CA ALA A 270 9.46 -13.06 -13.42
C ALA A 270 10.09 -13.70 -12.16
N ASN A 271 10.95 -14.70 -12.33
CA ASN A 271 11.58 -15.47 -11.26
C ASN A 271 12.54 -14.60 -10.42
N ALA A 272 13.26 -13.66 -11.04
CA ALA A 272 14.08 -12.71 -10.28
C ALA A 272 13.23 -11.83 -9.33
N ILE A 273 11.98 -11.53 -9.69
CA ILE A 273 11.08 -10.76 -8.81
C ILE A 273 10.54 -11.67 -7.70
N ASN A 274 10.07 -12.88 -8.03
CA ASN A 274 9.61 -13.87 -7.03
C ASN A 274 10.64 -14.17 -5.93
N ALA A 275 11.93 -14.09 -6.27
CA ALA A 275 13.03 -14.29 -5.34
C ALA A 275 13.18 -13.18 -4.30
N HIS A 276 12.83 -11.93 -4.64
CA HIS A 276 13.16 -10.73 -3.86
C HIS A 276 11.95 -9.94 -3.35
N ASP A 277 10.74 -10.17 -3.89
CA ASP A 277 9.58 -9.32 -3.67
C ASP A 277 9.09 -9.21 -2.21
N ASN A 278 9.15 -10.28 -1.42
CA ASN A 278 8.81 -10.24 0.02
C ASN A 278 9.80 -9.43 0.89
N VAL A 279 11.03 -9.19 0.42
CA VAL A 279 12.17 -8.75 1.26
C VAL A 279 12.72 -7.39 0.82
N ASP A 280 12.90 -7.19 -0.49
CA ASP A 280 13.60 -6.02 -1.05
C ASP A 280 12.64 -4.96 -1.65
N SER A 281 11.32 -5.15 -1.57
CA SER A 281 10.29 -4.25 -2.16
C SER A 281 9.26 -3.73 -1.15
N VAL A 282 8.84 -2.48 -1.35
CA VAL A 282 7.77 -1.80 -0.58
C VAL A 282 6.35 -2.17 -1.03
N ASP A 283 6.19 -2.80 -2.20
CA ASP A 283 4.90 -3.10 -2.83
C ASP A 283 4.74 -4.59 -3.19
N TYR A 284 5.54 -5.46 -2.56
CA TYR A 284 5.63 -6.89 -2.86
C TYR A 284 5.79 -7.21 -4.35
N GLY A 285 6.57 -6.35 -5.04
CA GLY A 285 7.05 -6.54 -6.40
C GLY A 285 6.09 -6.08 -7.50
N ALA A 286 4.96 -5.43 -7.17
CA ALA A 286 3.99 -4.96 -8.16
C ALA A 286 4.64 -4.02 -9.20
N THR A 287 5.41 -3.02 -8.77
CA THR A 287 6.12 -2.07 -9.65
C THR A 287 7.18 -2.75 -10.49
N ALA A 288 7.95 -3.67 -9.89
CA ALA A 288 8.94 -4.45 -10.63
C ALA A 288 8.28 -5.26 -11.75
N ARG A 289 7.13 -5.89 -11.47
CA ARG A 289 6.34 -6.66 -12.45
C ARG A 289 5.76 -5.76 -13.54
N GLY A 290 5.21 -4.61 -13.17
CA GLY A 290 4.67 -3.64 -14.14
C GLY A 290 5.74 -3.07 -15.07
N ALA A 291 6.91 -2.71 -14.52
CA ALA A 291 8.06 -2.23 -15.29
C ALA A 291 8.67 -3.33 -16.18
N LEU A 292 8.70 -4.59 -15.72
CA LEU A 292 9.16 -5.74 -16.50
C LEU A 292 8.26 -6.01 -17.71
N VAL A 293 6.93 -5.95 -17.53
CA VAL A 293 5.96 -6.05 -18.64
C VAL A 293 6.21 -4.96 -19.69
N LEU A 294 6.40 -3.71 -19.28
CA LEU A 294 6.71 -2.61 -20.22
C LEU A 294 8.07 -2.81 -20.90
N SER A 295 9.09 -3.27 -20.18
CA SER A 295 10.43 -3.56 -20.73
C SER A 295 10.38 -4.64 -21.81
N HIS A 296 9.52 -5.65 -21.64
CA HIS A 296 9.26 -6.67 -22.64
C HIS A 296 8.46 -6.14 -23.85
N LEU A 297 7.56 -5.17 -23.67
CA LEU A 297 6.88 -4.51 -24.79
C LEU A 297 7.84 -3.61 -25.59
N ASP A 298 8.71 -2.83 -24.93
CA ASP A 298 9.78 -2.04 -25.55
C ASP A 298 10.76 -2.91 -26.35
N LEU A 299 11.02 -4.13 -25.86
CA LEU A 299 11.83 -5.15 -26.55
C LEU A 299 11.12 -5.69 -27.81
N LEU A 300 9.81 -5.96 -27.70
CA LEU A 300 8.99 -6.48 -28.78
C LEU A 300 8.71 -5.46 -29.88
N GLU A 301 8.53 -4.17 -29.55
CA GLU A 301 8.39 -3.09 -30.53
C GLU A 301 9.58 -3.05 -31.49
N ARG A 302 10.80 -3.10 -30.92
CA ARG A 302 12.05 -3.06 -31.66
C ARG A 302 12.27 -4.32 -32.51
N ALA A 303 11.89 -5.49 -32.00
CA ALA A 303 11.90 -6.73 -32.79
C ALA A 303 10.83 -6.71 -33.91
N ASN A 304 9.65 -6.15 -33.65
CA ASN A 304 8.60 -5.98 -34.66
C ASN A 304 9.04 -5.04 -35.80
N ALA A 305 9.77 -3.97 -35.45
CA ALA A 305 10.40 -3.05 -36.39
C ALA A 305 11.61 -3.64 -37.15
N GLY A 306 12.10 -4.82 -36.75
CA GLY A 306 13.20 -5.53 -37.39
C GLY A 306 14.61 -5.12 -36.93
N GLU A 307 14.76 -4.61 -35.70
CA GLU A 307 16.10 -4.42 -35.11
C GLU A 307 16.74 -5.76 -34.70
N ASP A 308 18.02 -5.95 -35.04
CA ASP A 308 18.81 -7.10 -34.57
C ASP A 308 19.24 -6.87 -33.11
N ILE A 309 18.38 -7.33 -32.19
CA ILE A 309 18.55 -7.21 -30.73
C ILE A 309 18.72 -8.57 -30.04
N GLY A 310 18.98 -9.63 -30.80
CA GLY A 310 19.04 -11.01 -30.31
C GLY A 310 17.68 -11.70 -30.15
N LEU A 311 16.58 -11.08 -30.58
CA LEU A 311 15.25 -11.72 -30.66
C LEU A 311 15.07 -12.46 -31.99
N PRO A 312 14.19 -13.50 -32.05
CA PRO A 312 13.92 -14.23 -33.29
C PRO A 312 13.40 -13.33 -34.42
N PRO A 313 14.03 -13.34 -35.62
CA PRO A 313 13.62 -12.49 -36.74
C PRO A 313 12.21 -12.81 -37.25
N GLU A 314 11.67 -13.98 -36.91
CA GLU A 314 10.29 -14.39 -37.13
C GLU A 314 9.26 -13.41 -36.56
N LEU A 315 9.61 -12.58 -35.57
CA LEU A 315 8.73 -11.58 -34.94
C LEU A 315 8.53 -10.30 -35.77
N THR A 316 9.34 -10.05 -36.79
CA THR A 316 9.29 -8.80 -37.59
C THR A 316 7.93 -8.65 -38.30
N GLY A 317 7.23 -7.53 -38.06
CA GLY A 317 5.93 -7.22 -38.67
C GLY A 317 4.79 -8.18 -38.29
N ARG A 318 4.75 -8.61 -37.02
CA ARG A 318 3.73 -9.54 -36.47
C ARG A 318 2.95 -9.03 -35.26
N LEU A 319 3.41 -8.00 -34.55
CA LEU A 319 2.80 -7.60 -33.27
C LEU A 319 2.01 -6.29 -33.43
N ASP A 320 0.68 -6.37 -33.27
CA ASP A 320 -0.22 -5.20 -33.18
C ASP A 320 -0.16 -4.67 -31.74
N LEU A 321 0.86 -3.84 -31.46
CA LEU A 321 1.12 -3.26 -30.13
C LEU A 321 0.22 -2.06 -29.80
N ASP A 322 -0.63 -1.65 -30.74
CA ASP A 322 -1.77 -0.76 -30.50
C ASP A 322 -2.99 -1.53 -29.95
N ARG A 323 -2.95 -2.88 -29.90
CA ARG A 323 -4.02 -3.75 -29.38
C ARG A 323 -3.45 -4.91 -28.54
N VAL A 324 -3.13 -4.59 -27.30
CA VAL A 324 -2.59 -5.49 -26.27
C VAL A 324 -3.65 -5.78 -25.21
N SER A 325 -3.85 -7.05 -24.86
CA SER A 325 -4.54 -7.46 -23.64
C SER A 325 -3.53 -8.04 -22.65
N LEU A 326 -3.62 -7.67 -21.37
CA LEU A 326 -2.73 -8.17 -20.33
C LEU A 326 -3.42 -9.23 -19.48
N MET A 327 -2.75 -10.34 -19.21
CA MET A 327 -3.19 -11.35 -18.26
C MET A 327 -2.17 -11.57 -17.16
N GLY A 328 -2.63 -11.62 -15.92
CA GLY A 328 -1.77 -11.76 -14.75
C GLY A 328 -2.36 -12.71 -13.72
N HIS A 329 -1.55 -13.68 -13.28
CA HIS A 329 -1.93 -14.68 -12.27
C HIS A 329 -1.32 -14.33 -10.91
N SER A 330 -2.09 -14.40 -9.81
CA SER A 330 -1.59 -14.16 -8.46
C SER A 330 -0.95 -12.76 -8.33
N ARG A 331 0.27 -12.62 -7.79
CA ARG A 331 1.01 -11.33 -7.80
C ARG A 331 1.29 -10.78 -9.21
N GLY A 332 1.18 -11.60 -10.25
CA GLY A 332 1.15 -11.16 -11.64
C GLY A 332 -0.11 -10.36 -12.00
N GLY A 333 -1.24 -10.63 -11.36
CA GLY A 333 -2.51 -9.91 -11.54
C GLY A 333 -2.45 -8.46 -11.04
N GLU A 334 -1.77 -8.23 -9.92
CA GLU A 334 -1.41 -6.88 -9.42
C GLU A 334 -0.35 -6.23 -10.34
N GLY A 335 0.62 -7.03 -10.79
CA GLY A 335 1.65 -6.62 -11.75
C GLY A 335 1.12 -6.12 -13.11
N VAL A 336 0.05 -6.69 -13.67
CA VAL A 336 -0.52 -6.22 -14.95
C VAL A 336 -1.39 -4.97 -14.79
N VAL A 337 -2.09 -4.81 -13.67
CA VAL A 337 -2.76 -3.53 -13.33
C VAL A 337 -1.71 -2.43 -13.16
N ARG A 338 -0.60 -2.74 -12.48
CA ARG A 338 0.55 -1.85 -12.36
C ARG A 338 1.20 -1.53 -13.71
N ALA A 339 1.29 -2.49 -14.63
CA ALA A 339 1.77 -2.26 -16.00
C ALA A 339 0.89 -1.26 -16.75
N ALA A 340 -0.45 -1.40 -16.70
CA ALA A 340 -1.37 -0.48 -17.32
C ALA A 340 -1.31 0.94 -16.69
N ALA A 341 -1.21 1.01 -15.36
CA ALA A 341 -1.05 2.28 -14.65
C ALA A 341 0.24 3.01 -15.05
N LEU A 342 1.37 2.31 -15.13
CA LEU A 342 2.65 2.86 -15.59
C LEU A 342 2.62 3.21 -17.09
N ASN A 343 1.96 2.41 -17.93
CA ASN A 343 1.79 2.67 -19.36
C ASN A 343 1.13 4.03 -19.62
N SER A 344 0.08 4.35 -18.86
CA SER A 344 -0.70 5.60 -19.00
C SER A 344 0.13 6.89 -18.82
N GLN A 345 1.31 6.81 -18.19
CA GLN A 345 2.21 7.93 -17.96
C GLN A 345 3.38 8.00 -18.96
N ARG A 346 3.47 7.07 -19.93
CA ARG A 346 4.47 7.11 -21.01
C ARG A 346 4.14 8.22 -22.01
N ALA A 347 5.17 8.85 -22.58
CA ALA A 347 5.02 9.80 -23.69
C ALA A 347 4.52 9.12 -24.98
N ALA A 348 4.76 7.81 -25.11
CA ALA A 348 4.13 6.91 -26.07
C ALA A 348 3.65 5.66 -25.30
N PRO A 349 2.36 5.61 -24.91
CA PRO A 349 1.77 4.42 -24.31
C PRO A 349 1.54 3.35 -25.38
N PHE A 350 1.71 2.08 -25.01
CA PHE A 350 1.21 0.96 -25.81
C PHE A 350 -0.32 0.91 -25.75
N GLY A 351 -0.97 0.37 -26.78
CA GLY A 351 -2.42 0.25 -26.83
C GLY A 351 -2.93 -0.93 -25.99
N ILE A 352 -2.82 -0.83 -24.66
CA ILE A 352 -3.48 -1.75 -23.73
C ILE A 352 -4.98 -1.47 -23.77
N VAL A 353 -5.79 -2.49 -24.05
CA VAL A 353 -7.25 -2.36 -24.21
C VAL A 353 -8.09 -3.26 -23.30
N SER A 354 -7.50 -4.22 -22.58
CA SER A 354 -8.19 -4.99 -21.55
C SER A 354 -7.22 -5.68 -20.58
N ILE A 355 -7.71 -6.05 -19.39
CA ILE A 355 -6.97 -6.82 -18.38
C ILE A 355 -7.77 -8.08 -17.98
N ALA A 356 -7.10 -9.22 -17.84
CA ALA A 356 -7.64 -10.46 -17.28
C ALA A 356 -6.78 -10.95 -16.11
N GLN A 357 -7.27 -10.78 -14.89
CA GLN A 357 -6.62 -11.27 -13.68
C GLN A 357 -7.09 -12.68 -13.32
N PHE A 358 -6.18 -13.51 -12.81
CA PHE A 358 -6.47 -14.85 -12.30
C PHE A 358 -5.95 -14.96 -10.87
N ALA A 359 -6.83 -15.28 -9.92
CA ALA A 359 -6.53 -15.40 -8.48
C ALA A 359 -5.64 -14.26 -7.92
N PRO A 360 -5.89 -12.97 -8.24
CA PRO A 360 -4.90 -11.92 -8.02
C PRO A 360 -4.75 -11.51 -6.55
N THR A 361 -3.55 -11.05 -6.18
CA THR A 361 -3.35 -10.27 -4.94
C THR A 361 -3.84 -8.84 -5.12
N ASP A 362 -4.29 -8.20 -4.04
CA ASP A 362 -4.60 -6.77 -4.00
C ASP A 362 -4.12 -6.19 -2.67
N PHE A 363 -2.81 -6.03 -2.53
CA PHE A 363 -2.26 -5.54 -1.26
C PHE A 363 -2.49 -4.05 -1.07
N ALA A 364 -2.56 -3.28 -2.16
CA ALA A 364 -2.63 -1.81 -2.16
C ALA A 364 -4.01 -1.21 -2.48
N ARG A 365 -5.02 -2.00 -2.88
CA ARG A 365 -6.33 -1.53 -3.40
C ARG A 365 -6.20 -0.67 -4.63
N LEU A 366 -5.67 -1.30 -5.68
CA LEU A 366 -5.48 -0.68 -7.00
C LEU A 366 -6.78 -0.73 -7.82
N SER A 367 -7.12 0.39 -8.46
CA SER A 367 -8.24 0.48 -9.40
C SER A 367 -7.78 0.42 -10.86
N VAL A 368 -8.68 -0.05 -11.72
CA VAL A 368 -8.55 -0.19 -13.18
C VAL A 368 -9.55 0.76 -13.86
N PRO A 369 -9.22 2.06 -13.98
CA PRO A 369 -10.02 3.03 -14.71
C PRO A 369 -9.84 2.90 -16.24
N ASP A 370 -10.90 3.15 -17.00
CA ASP A 370 -10.93 3.22 -18.47
C ASP A 370 -10.45 1.98 -19.23
N LEU A 371 -10.44 0.82 -18.58
CA LEU A 371 -10.10 -0.48 -19.17
C LEU A 371 -11.11 -1.55 -18.75
N PRO A 372 -11.66 -2.33 -19.70
CA PRO A 372 -12.35 -3.57 -19.40
C PRO A 372 -11.50 -4.51 -18.53
N LEU A 373 -12.13 -5.09 -17.51
CA LEU A 373 -11.50 -5.93 -16.48
C LEU A 373 -12.26 -7.24 -16.28
N LEU A 374 -11.56 -8.36 -16.43
CA LEU A 374 -11.97 -9.68 -15.93
C LEU A 374 -11.13 -10.04 -14.70
N THR A 375 -11.77 -10.51 -13.63
CA THR A 375 -11.13 -11.03 -12.41
C THR A 375 -11.65 -12.43 -12.12
N VAL A 376 -10.84 -13.46 -12.37
CA VAL A 376 -11.18 -14.86 -12.10
C VAL A 376 -10.78 -15.22 -10.67
N LEU A 377 -11.72 -15.69 -9.86
CA LEU A 377 -11.50 -16.08 -8.47
C LEU A 377 -11.75 -17.59 -8.31
N PRO A 378 -10.73 -18.43 -8.05
CA PRO A 378 -10.94 -19.85 -7.77
C PRO A 378 -11.62 -20.03 -6.40
N TYR A 379 -12.69 -20.82 -6.31
CA TYR A 379 -13.47 -20.92 -5.06
C TYR A 379 -12.71 -21.62 -3.93
N CYS A 380 -11.90 -22.62 -4.27
CA CYS A 380 -11.03 -23.38 -3.37
C CYS A 380 -9.60 -22.83 -3.37
N ASP A 381 -9.42 -21.51 -3.46
CA ASP A 381 -8.11 -20.87 -3.30
C ASP A 381 -7.57 -21.17 -1.89
N GLY A 382 -6.46 -21.92 -1.82
CA GLY A 382 -5.79 -22.22 -0.56
C GLY A 382 -4.65 -21.27 -0.23
N ASP A 383 -4.17 -20.47 -1.19
CA ASP A 383 -3.10 -19.50 -0.96
C ASP A 383 -3.67 -18.13 -0.56
N LEU A 384 -4.72 -17.67 -1.25
CA LEU A 384 -5.50 -16.45 -0.98
C LEU A 384 -6.96 -16.79 -0.62
N PRO A 385 -7.23 -17.46 0.53
CA PRO A 385 -8.57 -17.93 0.88
C PRO A 385 -9.61 -16.81 1.07
N ASP A 386 -9.20 -15.54 1.21
CA ASP A 386 -10.11 -14.40 1.28
C ASP A 386 -10.57 -13.86 -0.09
N LEU A 387 -10.00 -14.37 -1.18
CA LEU A 387 -10.27 -13.92 -2.55
C LEU A 387 -10.19 -12.39 -2.72
N GLN A 388 -9.25 -11.73 -2.03
CA GLN A 388 -9.02 -10.26 -2.02
C GLN A 388 -9.06 -9.59 -3.41
N GLY A 389 -8.78 -10.33 -4.48
CA GLY A 389 -8.96 -9.89 -5.86
C GLY A 389 -10.35 -9.32 -6.19
N GLN A 390 -11.40 -9.65 -5.43
CA GLN A 390 -12.72 -9.03 -5.58
C GLN A 390 -12.69 -7.49 -5.42
N HIS A 391 -11.72 -6.93 -4.70
CA HIS A 391 -11.56 -5.48 -4.58
C HIS A 391 -11.34 -4.78 -5.94
N TYR A 392 -10.61 -5.39 -6.89
CA TYR A 392 -10.43 -4.80 -8.22
C TYR A 392 -11.77 -4.55 -8.91
N PHE A 393 -12.78 -5.41 -8.71
CA PHE A 393 -14.11 -5.18 -9.25
C PHE A 393 -14.77 -3.96 -8.60
N GLU A 394 -14.81 -3.91 -7.26
CA GLU A 394 -15.52 -2.86 -6.51
C GLU A 394 -14.85 -1.48 -6.64
N ASP A 395 -13.52 -1.42 -6.49
CA ASP A 395 -12.79 -0.15 -6.53
C ASP A 395 -12.64 0.40 -7.95
N SER A 396 -12.54 -0.46 -8.97
CA SER A 396 -12.53 0.00 -10.36
C SER A 396 -13.88 0.53 -10.82
N ARG A 397 -15.00 -0.01 -10.29
CA ARG A 397 -16.36 0.49 -10.54
C ARG A 397 -16.50 1.95 -10.12
N ASP A 398 -15.97 2.30 -8.96
CA ASP A 398 -16.18 3.60 -8.33
C ASP A 398 -15.04 4.60 -8.61
N ALA A 399 -13.96 4.16 -9.29
CA ALA A 399 -12.80 4.99 -9.60
C ALA A 399 -13.10 6.17 -10.55
N VAL A 400 -13.77 5.91 -11.68
CA VAL A 400 -14.14 6.94 -12.67
C VAL A 400 -15.43 6.57 -13.39
N PRO A 401 -16.25 7.55 -13.81
CA PRO A 401 -17.31 7.29 -14.78
C PRO A 401 -16.70 6.99 -16.16
N ASP A 402 -16.73 5.72 -16.56
CA ASP A 402 -16.24 5.25 -17.86
C ASP A 402 -17.26 4.36 -18.59
N TYR A 403 -16.81 3.66 -19.64
CA TYR A 403 -17.61 2.72 -20.41
C TYR A 403 -16.98 1.32 -20.42
N SER A 404 -16.34 0.92 -19.30
CA SER A 404 -15.61 -0.34 -19.18
C SER A 404 -16.49 -1.47 -18.61
N LEU A 405 -16.56 -2.60 -19.30
CA LEU A 405 -17.10 -3.84 -18.74
C LEU A 405 -16.19 -4.34 -17.60
N ARG A 406 -16.78 -4.62 -16.43
CA ARG A 406 -16.07 -5.24 -15.30
C ARG A 406 -16.77 -6.53 -14.88
N THR A 407 -16.00 -7.58 -14.68
CA THR A 407 -16.53 -8.93 -14.42
C THR A 407 -15.69 -9.68 -13.38
N THR A 408 -16.31 -10.13 -12.29
CA THR A 408 -15.77 -11.23 -11.48
C THR A 408 -16.31 -12.56 -12.01
N ALA A 409 -15.45 -13.55 -12.19
CA ALA A 409 -15.84 -14.93 -12.49
C ALA A 409 -15.37 -15.85 -11.37
N VAL A 410 -16.28 -16.26 -10.48
CA VAL A 410 -15.96 -17.21 -9.39
C VAL A 410 -16.04 -18.63 -9.93
N LEU A 411 -14.91 -19.30 -10.09
CA LEU A 411 -14.81 -20.64 -10.65
C LEU A 411 -14.91 -21.68 -9.52
N LEU A 412 -16.05 -22.37 -9.44
CA LEU A 412 -16.29 -23.36 -8.39
C LEU A 412 -15.39 -24.58 -8.57
N GLY A 413 -14.84 -25.08 -7.46
CA GLY A 413 -13.95 -26.26 -7.46
C GLY A 413 -12.52 -26.02 -7.96
N ALA A 414 -12.16 -24.79 -8.36
CA ALA A 414 -10.79 -24.44 -8.74
C ALA A 414 -9.95 -23.97 -7.54
N ASN A 415 -8.62 -24.11 -7.63
CA ASN A 415 -7.63 -23.67 -6.63
C ASN A 415 -6.71 -22.55 -7.18
N HIS A 416 -5.74 -22.09 -6.40
CA HIS A 416 -4.82 -21.03 -6.80
C HIS A 416 -3.90 -21.48 -7.95
N ASN A 417 -3.34 -22.68 -7.84
CA ASN A 417 -2.17 -23.09 -8.61
C ASN A 417 -2.52 -23.61 -10.02
N TYR A 418 -3.60 -24.37 -10.19
CA TYR A 418 -3.75 -25.22 -11.38
C TYR A 418 -4.10 -24.47 -12.67
N PHE A 419 -4.31 -23.15 -12.65
CA PHE A 419 -4.26 -22.34 -13.88
C PHE A 419 -2.88 -22.36 -14.57
N ASN A 420 -1.83 -22.76 -13.85
CA ASN A 420 -0.46 -22.87 -14.36
C ASN A 420 -0.01 -24.35 -14.37
N ALA A 421 0.20 -24.92 -15.56
CA ALA A 421 0.57 -26.33 -15.71
C ALA A 421 1.91 -26.69 -15.05
N VAL A 422 2.86 -25.75 -14.93
CA VAL A 422 4.14 -25.99 -14.23
C VAL A 422 3.94 -26.10 -12.71
N TRP A 423 2.94 -25.40 -12.16
CA TRP A 423 2.60 -25.44 -10.73
C TRP A 423 1.68 -26.62 -10.38
N ALA A 424 1.03 -27.22 -11.39
CA ALA A 424 0.19 -28.42 -11.27
C ALA A 424 0.95 -29.73 -11.50
N GLU A 425 1.96 -29.76 -12.39
CA GLU A 425 2.63 -31.00 -12.83
C GLU A 425 4.18 -30.94 -12.74
N GLY A 426 4.75 -29.81 -12.34
CA GLY A 426 6.20 -29.60 -12.20
C GLY A 426 6.82 -30.21 -10.92
N PRO A 427 8.13 -29.96 -10.70
CA PRO A 427 8.89 -30.60 -9.62
C PRO A 427 8.46 -30.17 -8.20
N ASP A 428 8.00 -28.92 -8.06
CA ASP A 428 7.52 -28.34 -6.79
C ASP A 428 5.98 -28.21 -6.76
N ALA A 429 5.29 -28.94 -7.67
CA ALA A 429 3.85 -28.85 -7.82
C ALA A 429 3.10 -29.28 -6.55
N ARG A 430 2.06 -28.52 -6.20
CA ARG A 430 1.30 -28.68 -4.96
C ARG A 430 -0.14 -28.24 -5.18
N ASP A 431 -1.08 -28.98 -4.60
CA ASP A 431 -2.42 -28.46 -4.37
C ASP A 431 -2.35 -27.41 -3.24
N ASP A 432 -2.59 -26.13 -3.56
CA ASP A 432 -2.57 -25.06 -2.56
C ASP A 432 -3.66 -25.20 -1.48
N TRP A 433 -4.72 -25.97 -1.74
CA TRP A 433 -5.73 -26.28 -0.72
C TRP A 433 -5.15 -26.99 0.52
N ALA A 434 -3.99 -27.63 0.38
CA ALA A 434 -3.25 -28.26 1.48
C ALA A 434 -2.78 -27.26 2.57
N PHE A 435 -2.85 -25.95 2.32
CA PHE A 435 -2.65 -24.93 3.37
C PHE A 435 -3.87 -24.78 4.30
N GLN A 436 -5.08 -25.03 3.79
CA GLN A 436 -6.34 -24.89 4.54
C GLN A 436 -6.81 -26.24 5.12
N ASP A 437 -6.63 -27.32 4.37
CA ASP A 437 -6.82 -28.71 4.83
C ASP A 437 -5.69 -29.61 4.32
N ALA A 438 -4.74 -29.90 5.21
CA ALA A 438 -3.53 -30.67 4.89
C ALA A 438 -3.79 -32.13 4.48
N ASP A 439 -4.92 -32.73 4.90
CA ASP A 439 -5.31 -34.09 4.50
C ASP A 439 -6.15 -34.11 3.20
N LEU A 440 -6.48 -32.94 2.64
CA LEU A 440 -7.23 -32.75 1.38
C LEU A 440 -8.56 -33.53 1.34
N SER A 441 -9.24 -33.55 2.49
CA SER A 441 -10.39 -34.34 2.88
C SER A 441 -11.73 -33.58 2.91
N ASP A 442 -11.67 -32.24 2.89
CA ASP A 442 -12.81 -31.31 2.88
C ASP A 442 -13.91 -31.74 1.86
N PRO A 443 -15.21 -31.68 2.24
CA PRO A 443 -16.30 -32.25 1.43
C PRO A 443 -16.60 -31.50 0.12
N ASP A 444 -16.16 -30.24 0.00
CA ASP A 444 -16.46 -29.36 -1.14
C ASP A 444 -15.22 -29.05 -1.99
N CYS A 445 -14.06 -28.92 -1.33
CA CYS A 445 -12.78 -28.53 -1.91
C CYS A 445 -11.65 -29.56 -1.70
N GLY A 446 -11.87 -30.66 -0.97
CA GLY A 446 -10.91 -31.77 -0.91
C GLY A 446 -10.72 -32.47 -2.26
N THR A 447 -9.64 -33.23 -2.43
CA THR A 447 -9.29 -33.84 -3.73
C THR A 447 -10.26 -34.92 -4.22
N ALA A 448 -11.12 -35.43 -3.33
CA ALA A 448 -12.19 -36.38 -3.65
C ALA A 448 -13.60 -35.74 -3.62
N ALA A 449 -13.71 -34.42 -3.40
CA ALA A 449 -14.99 -33.73 -3.32
C ALA A 449 -15.72 -33.72 -4.69
N PRO A 450 -17.04 -33.97 -4.76
CA PRO A 450 -17.76 -34.07 -6.03
C PRO A 450 -17.77 -32.78 -6.87
N GLY A 451 -17.54 -31.61 -6.26
CA GLY A 451 -17.45 -30.32 -6.93
C GLY A 451 -16.04 -29.90 -7.33
N ARG A 452 -15.00 -30.65 -6.95
CA ARG A 452 -13.59 -30.30 -7.17
C ARG A 452 -13.18 -30.53 -8.63
N LEU A 453 -12.53 -29.54 -9.24
CA LEU A 453 -12.01 -29.63 -10.60
C LEU A 453 -10.60 -30.23 -10.62
N THR A 454 -10.31 -31.11 -11.59
CA THR A 454 -8.94 -31.63 -11.77
C THR A 454 -8.04 -30.56 -12.41
N ALA A 455 -6.71 -30.69 -12.30
CA ALA A 455 -5.81 -29.71 -12.88
C ALA A 455 -6.03 -29.46 -14.39
N PRO A 456 -6.22 -30.48 -15.25
CA PRO A 456 -6.62 -30.27 -16.64
C PRO A 456 -7.95 -29.50 -16.82
N ASP A 457 -8.97 -29.75 -15.98
CA ASP A 457 -10.26 -29.04 -16.07
C ASP A 457 -10.10 -27.55 -15.72
N GLN A 458 -9.21 -27.23 -14.78
CA GLN A 458 -8.90 -25.85 -14.39
C GLN A 458 -8.07 -25.12 -15.45
N GLN A 459 -7.12 -25.82 -16.10
CA GLN A 459 -6.39 -25.31 -17.26
C GLN A 459 -7.32 -25.07 -18.46
N ASP A 460 -8.30 -25.94 -18.68
CA ASP A 460 -9.31 -25.81 -19.73
C ASP A 460 -10.31 -24.67 -19.47
N ALA A 461 -10.83 -24.56 -18.25
CA ALA A 461 -11.67 -23.43 -17.84
C ALA A 461 -10.92 -22.10 -17.93
N GLY A 462 -9.68 -22.04 -17.44
CA GLY A 462 -8.84 -20.85 -17.53
C GLY A 462 -8.48 -20.47 -18.97
N THR A 463 -8.23 -21.47 -19.81
CA THR A 463 -8.08 -21.28 -21.27
C THR A 463 -9.35 -20.66 -21.87
N GLY A 464 -10.52 -21.19 -21.53
CA GLY A 464 -11.80 -20.68 -22.05
C GLY A 464 -12.14 -19.27 -21.59
N LEU A 465 -11.95 -18.95 -20.31
CA LEU A 465 -12.16 -17.59 -19.79
C LEU A 465 -11.23 -16.58 -20.48
N LEU A 466 -9.93 -16.88 -20.58
CA LEU A 466 -8.96 -15.98 -21.21
C LEU A 466 -9.18 -15.86 -22.72
N ALA A 467 -9.46 -16.96 -23.43
CA ALA A 467 -9.73 -16.94 -24.86
C ALA A 467 -11.07 -16.25 -25.19
N GLY A 468 -12.09 -16.43 -24.34
CA GLY A 468 -13.36 -15.72 -24.46
C GLY A 468 -13.18 -14.22 -24.27
N TRP A 469 -12.45 -13.82 -23.23
CA TRP A 469 -12.15 -12.43 -22.94
C TRP A 469 -11.33 -11.74 -24.03
N ALA A 470 -10.33 -12.42 -24.59
CA ALA A 470 -9.55 -11.93 -25.71
C ALA A 470 -10.39 -11.82 -27.00
N ARG A 471 -11.24 -12.81 -27.30
CA ARG A 471 -12.15 -12.78 -28.46
C ARG A 471 -13.21 -11.69 -28.34
N LEU A 472 -13.71 -11.40 -27.13
CA LEU A 472 -14.56 -10.26 -26.87
C LEU A 472 -13.78 -8.93 -27.04
N THR A 473 -12.76 -8.69 -26.20
CA THR A 473 -12.13 -7.36 -26.05
C THR A 473 -11.09 -7.00 -27.12
N LEU A 474 -10.35 -7.97 -27.67
CA LEU A 474 -9.47 -7.74 -28.83
C LEU A 474 -10.17 -8.10 -30.15
N GLY A 475 -10.97 -9.17 -30.16
CA GLY A 475 -11.58 -9.71 -31.37
C GLY A 475 -12.85 -9.00 -31.83
N GLY A 476 -13.63 -8.40 -30.92
CA GLY A 476 -14.95 -7.83 -31.21
C GLY A 476 -16.03 -8.89 -31.44
N GLU A 477 -15.94 -10.03 -30.74
CA GLU A 477 -16.90 -11.14 -30.85
C GLU A 477 -17.97 -11.05 -29.75
N ASP A 478 -18.97 -10.19 -29.98
CA ASP A 478 -20.04 -9.88 -29.01
C ASP A 478 -20.87 -11.11 -28.59
N ASP A 479 -20.92 -12.18 -29.39
CA ASP A 479 -21.58 -13.45 -29.06
C ASP A 479 -20.98 -14.13 -27.80
N LEU A 480 -19.81 -13.70 -27.33
CA LEU A 480 -19.16 -14.17 -26.09
C LEU A 480 -19.44 -13.29 -24.87
N LEU A 481 -20.14 -12.15 -25.03
CA LEU A 481 -20.43 -11.21 -23.93
C LEU A 481 -21.19 -11.87 -22.78
N ALA A 482 -22.05 -12.86 -23.07
CA ALA A 482 -22.86 -13.54 -22.06
C ALA A 482 -22.06 -14.46 -21.10
N MET A 483 -20.76 -14.69 -21.38
CA MET A 483 -19.84 -15.29 -20.40
C MET A 483 -19.40 -14.29 -19.32
N PHE A 484 -19.68 -12.99 -19.48
CA PHE A 484 -19.08 -11.91 -18.70
C PHE A 484 -20.07 -10.82 -18.23
N ASP A 485 -21.29 -10.78 -18.76
CA ASP A 485 -22.35 -9.80 -18.47
C ASP A 485 -23.15 -10.04 -17.18
N GLY A 486 -22.92 -11.15 -16.49
CA GLY A 486 -23.65 -11.54 -15.27
C GLY A 486 -24.90 -12.39 -15.52
N SER A 487 -25.20 -12.78 -16.76
CA SER A 487 -26.25 -13.75 -17.10
C SER A 487 -25.89 -15.20 -16.70
N GLY A 488 -24.59 -15.48 -16.56
CA GLY A 488 -24.07 -16.81 -16.26
C GLY A 488 -24.19 -17.79 -17.43
N ALA A 489 -24.35 -17.31 -18.66
CA ALA A 489 -24.38 -18.17 -19.84
C ALA A 489 -22.99 -18.72 -20.14
N LEU A 490 -22.90 -20.02 -20.43
CA LEU A 490 -21.61 -20.73 -20.54
C LEU A 490 -21.63 -21.75 -21.69
N PRO A 491 -20.47 -22.09 -22.28
CA PRO A 491 -20.36 -23.16 -23.27
C PRO A 491 -20.82 -24.53 -22.71
N ALA A 492 -21.19 -25.44 -23.62
CA ALA A 492 -21.59 -26.79 -23.23
C ALA A 492 -20.45 -27.54 -22.52
N GLY A 493 -20.70 -28.01 -21.29
CA GLY A 493 -19.67 -28.71 -20.49
C GLY A 493 -18.54 -27.80 -20.01
N PHE A 494 -18.80 -26.49 -19.86
CA PHE A 494 -17.92 -25.60 -19.10
C PHE A 494 -18.13 -25.82 -17.58
N PRO A 495 -17.09 -25.75 -16.73
CA PRO A 495 -17.24 -25.86 -15.29
C PRO A 495 -18.10 -24.75 -14.65
N ALA A 496 -18.71 -25.05 -13.51
CA ALA A 496 -19.63 -24.14 -12.84
C ALA A 496 -18.93 -22.83 -12.42
N THR A 497 -19.40 -21.72 -12.99
CA THR A 497 -18.82 -20.39 -12.81
C THR A 497 -19.92 -19.39 -12.46
N GLU A 498 -19.76 -18.64 -11.38
CA GLU A 498 -20.66 -17.55 -10.99
C GLU A 498 -20.10 -16.21 -11.51
N THR A 499 -20.82 -15.58 -12.43
CA THR A 499 -20.43 -14.30 -13.03
C THR A 499 -21.09 -13.12 -12.31
N VAL A 500 -20.29 -12.19 -11.81
CA VAL A 500 -20.74 -10.91 -11.24
C VAL A 500 -20.26 -9.80 -12.16
N ALA A 501 -21.15 -8.92 -12.61
CA ALA A 501 -20.85 -7.96 -13.66
C ALA A 501 -21.31 -6.54 -13.35
N HIS A 502 -20.52 -5.58 -13.81
CA HIS A 502 -20.88 -4.19 -13.96
C HIS A 502 -20.86 -3.85 -15.45
N LEU A 503 -22.06 -3.86 -16.05
CA LEU A 503 -22.25 -3.50 -17.46
C LEU A 503 -22.05 -2.00 -17.68
N PRO A 504 -21.40 -1.59 -18.78
CA PRO A 504 -21.03 -0.20 -19.05
C PRO A 504 -22.19 0.65 -19.58
N GLU A 505 -23.14 0.05 -20.32
CA GLU A 505 -24.37 0.73 -20.70
C GLU A 505 -25.41 0.58 -19.56
N ARG A 506 -25.33 1.48 -18.57
CA ARG A 506 -26.15 1.46 -17.36
C ARG A 506 -26.75 2.82 -16.97
N ILE A 507 -27.85 2.78 -16.24
CA ILE A 507 -28.33 3.88 -15.37
C ILE A 507 -28.50 3.31 -13.96
N ASP A 508 -27.67 3.77 -13.01
CA ASP A 508 -27.84 3.42 -11.61
C ASP A 508 -29.14 4.00 -11.04
N LEU A 509 -29.97 3.11 -10.48
CA LEU A 509 -31.15 3.45 -9.69
C LEU A 509 -30.79 3.56 -8.21
N LEU A 510 -29.81 2.79 -7.76
CA LEU A 510 -29.26 2.78 -6.40
C LEU A 510 -27.79 2.39 -6.46
N THR A 511 -26.91 3.23 -5.91
CA THR A 511 -25.52 2.88 -5.62
C THR A 511 -25.29 3.09 -4.13
N VAL A 512 -24.80 2.08 -3.42
CA VAL A 512 -24.46 2.21 -1.99
C VAL A 512 -23.00 2.61 -1.84
N SER A 513 -22.73 3.62 -1.02
CA SER A 513 -21.39 4.14 -0.74
C SER A 513 -21.18 4.38 0.76
N SER A 514 -19.93 4.29 1.22
CA SER A 514 -19.60 4.35 2.65
C SER A 514 -20.03 5.69 3.26
N GLY A 515 -20.88 5.64 4.30
CA GLY A 515 -21.29 6.80 5.08
C GLY A 515 -22.44 7.65 4.49
N THR A 516 -22.99 7.29 3.33
CA THR A 516 -24.16 7.98 2.75
C THR A 516 -25.35 7.04 2.66
N LEU A 517 -26.39 7.29 3.47
CA LEU A 517 -27.70 6.65 3.25
C LEU A 517 -28.26 7.12 1.88
N PRO A 518 -28.90 6.24 1.08
CA PRO A 518 -29.50 6.58 -0.22
C PRO A 518 -30.73 7.53 -0.17
N GLY A 519 -30.57 8.72 0.42
CA GLY A 519 -31.56 9.80 0.45
C GLY A 519 -32.94 9.41 0.98
N GLU A 520 -33.98 10.06 0.45
CA GLU A 520 -35.39 9.65 0.61
C GLU A 520 -35.78 8.50 -0.34
N GLN A 521 -34.80 7.88 -1.02
CA GLN A 521 -35.04 6.97 -2.13
C GLN A 521 -35.27 5.52 -1.67
N VAL A 522 -34.61 5.11 -0.59
CA VAL A 522 -34.78 3.82 0.08
C VAL A 522 -35.81 3.93 1.19
N ALA A 523 -36.79 3.03 1.21
CA ALA A 523 -37.85 2.96 2.23
C ALA A 523 -38.05 1.54 2.75
N GLU A 524 -38.19 1.42 4.08
CA GLU A 524 -38.40 0.15 4.78
C GLU A 524 -39.84 -0.37 4.59
N VAL A 525 -39.97 -1.61 4.15
CA VAL A 525 -41.28 -2.25 3.89
C VAL A 525 -41.56 -3.30 4.96
N GLY A 526 -42.82 -3.35 5.41
CA GLY A 526 -43.35 -4.44 6.24
C GLY A 526 -42.81 -4.52 7.68
N GLY A 527 -41.97 -3.58 8.11
CA GLY A 527 -41.24 -3.63 9.38
C GLY A 527 -39.83 -4.22 9.24
N ALA A 528 -39.24 -4.12 8.04
CA ALA A 528 -37.81 -4.26 7.84
C ALA A 528 -37.01 -3.15 8.53
N THR A 529 -35.70 -3.37 8.66
CA THR A 529 -34.70 -2.40 9.09
C THR A 529 -33.57 -2.34 8.04
N THR A 530 -33.04 -1.16 7.79
CA THR A 530 -31.98 -0.89 6.82
C THR A 530 -30.79 -0.16 7.45
N GLU A 531 -29.57 -0.59 7.11
CA GLU A 531 -28.32 0.05 7.54
C GLU A 531 -27.28 -0.03 6.42
N VAL A 532 -26.50 1.04 6.21
CA VAL A 532 -25.36 1.01 5.28
C VAL A 532 -24.11 0.60 6.04
N CYS A 533 -23.48 -0.46 5.57
CA CYS A 533 -22.27 -1.03 6.15
C CYS A 533 -21.11 -1.04 5.13
N ALA A 534 -19.86 -1.16 5.61
CA ALA A 534 -18.70 -1.45 4.77
C ALA A 534 -17.56 -2.05 5.61
N SER A 535 -16.78 -2.96 5.01
CA SER A 535 -15.66 -3.72 5.62
C SER A 535 -16.05 -4.54 6.87
N LEU A 536 -15.13 -5.40 7.34
CA LEU A 536 -15.26 -6.08 8.64
C LEU A 536 -14.96 -5.14 9.83
N ASP A 537 -15.17 -5.62 11.06
CA ASP A 537 -15.00 -4.83 12.28
C ASP A 537 -13.54 -4.66 12.75
N GLN A 538 -12.64 -5.56 12.35
CA GLN A 538 -11.21 -5.48 12.65
C GLN A 538 -10.53 -4.49 11.71
N ARG A 539 -10.22 -3.30 12.22
CA ARG A 539 -9.48 -2.25 11.51
C ARG A 539 -8.46 -1.61 12.46
N PRO A 540 -7.17 -1.49 12.09
CA PRO A 540 -6.16 -0.80 12.91
C PRO A 540 -6.54 0.64 13.27
N VAL A 541 -7.27 1.33 12.39
CA VAL A 541 -7.82 2.67 12.62
C VAL A 541 -9.34 2.61 12.68
N HIS A 542 -9.92 3.06 13.79
CA HIS A 542 -11.38 3.19 13.91
C HIS A 542 -11.89 4.43 13.16
N LEU A 543 -12.60 4.21 12.05
CA LEU A 543 -13.30 5.25 11.31
C LEU A 543 -14.68 5.55 11.93
N PRO A 544 -14.93 6.76 12.50
CA PRO A 544 -16.19 7.06 13.17
C PRO A 544 -17.38 7.08 12.20
N GLY A 545 -18.48 6.44 12.60
CA GLY A 545 -19.72 6.37 11.80
C GLY A 545 -19.74 5.29 10.72
N LEU A 546 -18.73 4.41 10.67
CA LEU A 546 -18.64 3.31 9.70
C LEU A 546 -19.04 1.95 10.30
N THR A 547 -20.32 1.60 10.19
CA THR A 547 -20.82 0.27 10.57
C THR A 547 -20.14 -0.82 9.73
N PRO A 548 -19.57 -1.88 10.34
CA PRO A 548 -19.02 -3.02 9.61
C PRO A 548 -20.14 -3.94 9.08
N CYS A 549 -19.94 -4.59 7.93
CA CYS A 549 -20.92 -5.54 7.38
C CYS A 549 -20.95 -6.88 8.14
N GLY A 550 -19.89 -7.19 8.89
CA GLY A 550 -19.81 -8.36 9.76
C GLY A 550 -18.70 -8.21 10.81
N THR A 551 -18.74 -9.08 11.82
CA THR A 551 -17.70 -9.18 12.86
C THR A 551 -17.04 -10.55 12.82
N LEU A 552 -15.80 -10.70 13.34
CA LEU A 552 -15.13 -12.02 13.41
C LEU A 552 -15.95 -13.09 14.16
N ALA A 553 -16.87 -12.69 15.04
CA ALA A 553 -17.79 -13.61 15.73
C ALA A 553 -18.95 -14.12 14.84
N THR A 554 -19.01 -13.70 13.57
CA THR A 554 -20.08 -14.00 12.62
C THR A 554 -19.58 -14.36 11.22
N ILE A 555 -18.46 -13.77 10.76
CA ILE A 555 -17.87 -14.01 9.44
C ILE A 555 -16.37 -13.69 9.49
N THR A 556 -15.55 -14.52 8.84
CA THR A 556 -14.08 -14.35 8.77
C THR A 556 -13.66 -13.64 7.47
N PRO A 557 -12.44 -13.08 7.37
CA PRO A 557 -11.91 -12.51 6.12
C PRO A 557 -12.00 -13.49 4.95
N ALA A 558 -11.61 -14.76 5.17
CA ALA A 558 -11.73 -15.87 4.23
C ALA A 558 -13.15 -16.07 3.62
N GLN A 559 -14.19 -15.64 4.33
CA GLN A 559 -15.60 -15.76 3.92
C GLN A 559 -16.19 -14.47 3.36
N ALA A 560 -15.44 -13.37 3.34
CA ALA A 560 -15.95 -12.03 3.10
C ALA A 560 -15.19 -11.25 1.98
N PRO A 561 -15.10 -11.73 0.73
CA PRO A 561 -14.20 -11.13 -0.27
C PRO A 561 -14.50 -9.67 -0.65
N HIS A 562 -15.72 -9.19 -0.45
CA HIS A 562 -16.08 -7.77 -0.67
C HIS A 562 -15.67 -6.86 0.51
N TRP A 563 -15.28 -7.44 1.65
CA TRP A 563 -15.11 -6.75 2.94
C TRP A 563 -13.79 -7.06 3.66
N THR A 564 -12.95 -7.93 3.09
CA THR A 564 -11.66 -8.35 3.65
C THR A 564 -10.68 -7.16 3.77
N PRO A 565 -9.91 -7.03 4.88
CA PRO A 565 -8.96 -5.93 5.04
C PRO A 565 -7.72 -6.10 4.15
N ALA A 566 -7.55 -5.23 3.16
CA ALA A 566 -6.37 -5.25 2.27
C ALA A 566 -5.06 -4.95 3.03
N ARG A 567 -3.99 -5.68 2.70
CA ARG A 567 -2.75 -5.76 3.51
C ARG A 567 -2.05 -4.43 3.77
N PHE A 568 -2.09 -3.46 2.85
CA PHE A 568 -1.45 -2.13 3.02
C PHE A 568 -2.46 -1.00 3.28
N ALA A 569 -3.76 -1.29 3.32
CA ALA A 569 -4.85 -0.33 3.56
C ALA A 569 -6.03 -0.97 4.35
N PRO A 570 -5.77 -1.65 5.49
CA PRO A 570 -6.75 -2.50 6.17
C PRO A 570 -7.88 -1.73 6.85
N SER A 571 -7.74 -0.43 7.07
CA SER A 571 -8.78 0.41 7.67
C SER A 571 -9.65 1.11 6.62
N VAL A 572 -9.26 1.10 5.34
CA VAL A 572 -9.96 1.79 4.25
C VAL A 572 -11.30 1.08 3.93
N PRO A 573 -12.43 1.81 3.81
CA PRO A 573 -13.75 1.19 3.62
C PRO A 573 -13.81 0.28 2.38
N ALA A 574 -14.22 -0.98 2.55
CA ALA A 574 -14.36 -1.97 1.47
C ALA A 574 -15.83 -2.37 1.25
N GLY A 575 -16.25 -2.55 -0.01
CA GLY A 575 -17.54 -3.13 -0.42
C GLY A 575 -18.77 -2.55 0.28
N ALA A 576 -19.03 -1.24 0.14
CA ALA A 576 -20.19 -0.62 0.77
C ALA A 576 -21.52 -1.27 0.32
N ALA A 577 -22.34 -1.70 1.28
CA ALA A 577 -23.58 -2.42 1.03
C ALA A 577 -24.71 -1.99 1.98
N LEU A 578 -25.95 -2.09 1.51
CA LEU A 578 -27.14 -1.91 2.32
C LEU A 578 -27.50 -3.27 2.95
N ALA A 579 -27.26 -3.41 4.25
CA ALA A 579 -27.80 -4.50 5.04
C ALA A 579 -29.31 -4.28 5.26
N VAL A 580 -30.12 -5.23 4.81
CA VAL A 580 -31.59 -5.21 4.96
C VAL A 580 -31.99 -6.43 5.78
N THR A 581 -32.76 -6.26 6.84
CA THR A 581 -33.31 -7.38 7.64
C THR A 581 -34.81 -7.21 7.81
N TRP A 582 -35.60 -8.28 7.77
CA TRP A 582 -37.05 -8.20 7.93
C TRP A 582 -37.66 -9.38 8.70
N PRO A 583 -38.64 -9.13 9.60
CA PRO A 583 -39.13 -10.14 10.55
C PRO A 583 -40.22 -11.07 10.00
N ARG A 584 -40.68 -10.90 8.75
CA ARG A 584 -41.79 -11.66 8.16
C ARG A 584 -41.94 -11.47 6.65
N ALA A 585 -42.69 -12.38 6.03
CA ALA A 585 -43.15 -12.29 4.63
C ALA A 585 -43.74 -10.91 4.29
N GLY A 586 -43.40 -10.38 3.10
CA GLY A 586 -43.80 -9.05 2.65
C GLY A 586 -43.13 -7.90 3.42
N GLY A 587 -42.01 -8.17 4.10
CA GLY A 587 -41.04 -7.17 4.53
C GLY A 587 -39.84 -7.14 3.59
N GLY A 588 -39.08 -6.05 3.61
CA GLY A 588 -37.92 -5.85 2.74
C GLY A 588 -37.69 -4.37 2.43
N VAL A 589 -37.17 -4.06 1.25
CA VAL A 589 -36.80 -2.69 0.85
C VAL A 589 -37.55 -2.24 -0.40
N ALA A 590 -37.96 -0.97 -0.42
CA ALA A 590 -38.54 -0.28 -1.56
C ALA A 590 -37.59 0.82 -2.04
N ILE A 591 -37.29 0.82 -3.34
CA ILE A 591 -36.36 1.75 -4.01
C ILE A 591 -37.20 2.61 -4.96
N GLY A 592 -37.41 3.87 -4.59
CA GLY A 592 -38.09 4.85 -5.42
C GLY A 592 -37.27 5.17 -6.66
N ILE A 593 -37.94 5.30 -7.81
CA ILE A 593 -37.31 5.73 -9.06
C ILE A 593 -37.61 7.22 -9.25
N GLY A 594 -36.66 8.00 -9.78
CA GLY A 594 -36.86 9.42 -10.09
C GLY A 594 -37.85 9.64 -11.25
N PRO A 595 -38.66 10.72 -11.26
CA PRO A 595 -39.67 10.94 -12.31
C PRO A 595 -39.09 11.33 -13.68
N GLN A 596 -37.76 11.46 -13.80
CA GLN A 596 -37.05 11.71 -15.06
C GLN A 596 -36.39 10.46 -15.64
N VAL A 597 -36.36 9.34 -14.89
CA VAL A 597 -35.74 8.08 -15.32
C VAL A 597 -36.71 7.30 -16.19
N SER A 598 -36.22 6.85 -17.35
CA SER A 598 -36.94 5.96 -18.27
C SER A 598 -36.08 4.72 -18.52
N ALA A 599 -36.73 3.56 -18.53
CA ALA A 599 -36.12 2.28 -18.88
C ALA A 599 -36.30 1.92 -20.36
N VAL A 600 -36.87 2.81 -21.18
CA VAL A 600 -36.89 2.64 -22.63
C VAL A 600 -35.46 2.68 -23.18
N GLY A 601 -35.13 1.70 -24.01
CA GLY A 601 -33.78 1.51 -24.56
C GLY A 601 -32.86 0.65 -23.69
N HIS A 602 -33.29 0.27 -22.49
CA HIS A 602 -32.60 -0.69 -21.64
C HIS A 602 -33.30 -2.06 -21.73
N GLU A 603 -32.56 -3.13 -21.52
CA GLU A 603 -33.02 -4.50 -21.73
C GLU A 603 -33.32 -5.22 -20.41
N SER A 604 -32.59 -4.86 -19.34
CA SER A 604 -32.64 -5.50 -18.03
C SER A 604 -32.68 -4.49 -16.88
N LEU A 605 -33.26 -4.92 -15.77
CA LEU A 605 -33.03 -4.39 -14.43
C LEU A 605 -32.05 -5.34 -13.74
N THR A 606 -30.87 -4.86 -13.39
CA THR A 606 -29.83 -5.64 -12.70
C THR A 606 -29.64 -5.16 -11.27
N PHE A 607 -29.26 -6.07 -10.37
CA PHE A 607 -28.83 -5.71 -9.01
C PHE A 607 -27.87 -6.77 -8.45
N ARG A 608 -27.02 -6.37 -7.50
CA ARG A 608 -26.06 -7.27 -6.84
C ARG A 608 -26.42 -7.47 -5.38
N LEU A 609 -26.68 -8.72 -4.98
CA LEU A 609 -27.04 -9.08 -3.61
C LEU A 609 -26.40 -10.39 -3.11
N ALA A 610 -26.39 -10.56 -1.80
CA ALA A 610 -25.93 -11.74 -1.09
C ALA A 610 -26.88 -12.07 0.08
N PRO A 611 -26.97 -13.33 0.54
CA PRO A 611 -27.69 -13.65 1.77
C PRO A 611 -26.98 -12.99 2.98
N GLY A 612 -27.78 -12.53 3.95
CA GLY A 612 -27.31 -12.26 5.30
C GLY A 612 -27.39 -13.51 6.18
N SER A 613 -27.21 -13.34 7.49
CA SER A 613 -27.23 -14.41 8.52
C SER A 613 -28.59 -15.07 8.77
N ALA A 614 -29.53 -14.99 7.82
CA ALA A 614 -30.82 -15.65 7.86
C ALA A 614 -30.76 -17.05 7.20
N PRO A 615 -31.68 -17.97 7.55
CA PRO A 615 -31.81 -19.24 6.83
C PRO A 615 -32.17 -19.02 5.34
N PRO A 616 -31.95 -20.03 4.47
CA PRO A 616 -32.27 -19.96 3.04
C PRO A 616 -33.67 -19.41 2.75
N GLN A 617 -33.72 -18.49 1.80
CA GLN A 617 -34.78 -17.50 1.62
C GLN A 617 -34.96 -17.15 0.14
N ASP A 618 -36.15 -16.66 -0.22
CA ASP A 618 -36.47 -16.20 -1.58
C ASP A 618 -37.15 -14.81 -1.52
N LEU A 619 -36.97 -14.01 -2.57
CA LEU A 619 -37.54 -12.68 -2.70
C LEU A 619 -38.56 -12.64 -3.84
N THR A 620 -39.63 -11.88 -3.65
CA THR A 620 -40.39 -11.31 -4.76
C THR A 620 -39.75 -9.98 -5.15
N VAL A 621 -39.23 -9.92 -6.38
CA VAL A 621 -38.87 -8.67 -7.05
C VAL A 621 -40.14 -8.11 -7.66
N ARG A 622 -40.56 -6.91 -7.23
CA ARG A 622 -41.70 -6.21 -7.81
C ARG A 622 -41.27 -4.95 -8.52
N VAL A 623 -41.51 -4.88 -9.83
CA VAL A 623 -41.32 -3.68 -10.64
C VAL A 623 -42.67 -2.98 -10.77
N SER A 624 -42.74 -1.66 -10.59
CA SER A 624 -44.01 -0.90 -10.67
C SER A 624 -43.90 0.42 -11.41
N ASP A 625 -44.99 0.83 -12.07
CA ASP A 625 -45.09 2.07 -12.85
C ASP A 625 -46.04 3.12 -12.24
N ARG A 626 -45.91 4.37 -12.69
CA ARG A 626 -46.72 5.52 -12.22
C ARG A 626 -48.16 5.50 -12.77
N THR A 627 -48.50 4.59 -13.67
CA THR A 627 -49.88 4.32 -14.11
C THR A 627 -50.60 3.34 -13.18
N GLY A 628 -49.87 2.69 -12.27
CA GLY A 628 -50.38 1.77 -11.25
C GLY A 628 -50.33 0.29 -11.63
N ARG A 629 -49.55 -0.09 -12.65
CA ARG A 629 -49.26 -1.51 -12.93
C ARG A 629 -48.03 -1.97 -12.16
N SER A 630 -47.95 -3.27 -11.91
CA SER A 630 -46.77 -3.91 -11.35
C SER A 630 -46.61 -5.33 -11.88
N ALA A 631 -45.36 -5.77 -11.99
CA ALA A 631 -44.98 -7.15 -12.27
C ALA A 631 -44.24 -7.72 -11.05
N ASP A 632 -44.54 -8.97 -10.70
CA ASP A 632 -43.91 -9.71 -9.61
C ASP A 632 -43.13 -10.89 -10.21
N VAL A 633 -41.86 -11.01 -9.88
CA VAL A 633 -40.98 -12.13 -10.29
C VAL A 633 -40.33 -12.74 -9.05
N ALA A 634 -40.25 -14.07 -8.97
CA ALA A 634 -39.54 -14.76 -7.90
C ALA A 634 -38.03 -14.77 -8.19
N LEU A 635 -37.19 -14.43 -7.21
CA LEU A 635 -35.74 -14.42 -7.38
C LEU A 635 -35.23 -15.81 -7.78
N SER A 636 -35.76 -16.84 -7.12
CA SER A 636 -35.52 -18.26 -7.43
C SER A 636 -35.88 -18.71 -8.87
N SER A 637 -36.57 -17.89 -9.66
CA SER A 637 -36.80 -18.13 -11.09
C SER A 637 -35.83 -17.40 -12.03
N LEU A 638 -34.90 -16.62 -11.48
CA LEU A 638 -33.93 -15.80 -12.23
C LEU A 638 -32.47 -16.10 -11.83
N SER A 639 -32.19 -16.31 -10.55
CA SER A 639 -30.83 -16.44 -10.04
C SER A 639 -30.78 -17.19 -8.70
N GLU A 640 -29.66 -17.87 -8.46
CA GLU A 640 -29.38 -18.60 -7.22
C GLU A 640 -28.69 -17.72 -6.15
N ALA A 641 -28.71 -16.40 -6.33
CA ALA A 641 -27.96 -15.42 -5.53
C ALA A 641 -28.23 -15.43 -4.01
N LEU A 642 -29.30 -16.08 -3.53
CA LEU A 642 -29.61 -16.27 -2.10
C LEU A 642 -29.46 -17.71 -1.58
N HIS A 643 -28.99 -18.64 -2.40
CA HIS A 643 -28.49 -19.93 -1.92
C HIS A 643 -27.03 -19.77 -1.48
N PRO A 644 -26.63 -20.23 -0.27
CA PRO A 644 -25.23 -20.23 0.14
C PRO A 644 -24.32 -20.93 -0.88
N LEU A 645 -23.06 -20.49 -0.95
CA LEU A 645 -22.03 -21.16 -1.74
C LEU A 645 -21.51 -22.40 -0.99
N PRO A 646 -20.81 -23.34 -1.65
CA PRO A 646 -20.37 -24.60 -1.03
C PRO A 646 -19.49 -24.40 0.23
N GLY A 647 -19.47 -25.38 1.12
CA GLY A 647 -18.88 -25.30 2.45
C GLY A 647 -19.91 -25.10 3.58
N SER A 648 -19.43 -25.16 4.82
CA SER A 648 -20.25 -24.94 6.03
C SER A 648 -19.49 -24.29 7.20
N ALA A 649 -18.21 -23.96 6.99
CA ALA A 649 -17.35 -23.28 7.94
C ALA A 649 -16.20 -22.58 7.18
N SER A 650 -15.61 -21.57 7.81
CA SER A 650 -14.41 -20.89 7.31
C SER A 650 -13.28 -21.89 7.05
N PRO A 651 -12.53 -21.79 5.92
CA PRO A 651 -12.52 -20.67 4.96
C PRO A 651 -13.61 -20.70 3.87
N LEU A 652 -14.58 -21.61 3.91
CA LEU A 652 -15.70 -21.69 2.94
C LEU A 652 -17.04 -21.25 3.56
N ASP A 653 -18.16 -21.46 2.85
CA ASP A 653 -19.39 -20.68 3.01
C ASP A 653 -19.11 -19.17 2.83
N LYS A 654 -18.69 -18.79 1.61
CA LYS A 654 -18.30 -17.40 1.28
C LYS A 654 -19.52 -16.56 0.92
N THR A 655 -19.63 -15.37 1.52
CA THR A 655 -20.68 -14.39 1.23
C THR A 655 -20.30 -13.53 0.01
N MET A 656 -20.71 -13.97 -1.19
CA MET A 656 -20.50 -13.24 -2.45
C MET A 656 -21.77 -12.51 -2.92
N LEU A 657 -21.62 -11.22 -3.25
CA LEU A 657 -22.63 -10.40 -3.94
C LEU A 657 -22.72 -10.84 -5.40
N ARG A 658 -23.79 -11.54 -5.79
CA ARG A 658 -24.00 -12.02 -7.15
C ARG A 658 -24.97 -11.14 -7.93
N THR A 659 -24.71 -11.01 -9.23
CA THR A 659 -25.60 -10.30 -10.16
C THR A 659 -26.90 -11.09 -10.32
N VAL A 660 -28.01 -10.34 -10.34
CA VAL A 660 -29.34 -10.83 -10.66
C VAL A 660 -29.87 -9.98 -11.81
N THR A 661 -30.32 -10.63 -12.87
CA THR A 661 -30.82 -9.98 -14.07
C THR A 661 -32.33 -10.23 -14.21
N VAL A 662 -33.12 -9.16 -14.22
CA VAL A 662 -34.56 -9.18 -14.48
C VAL A 662 -34.79 -8.61 -15.88
N PRO A 663 -35.15 -9.42 -16.89
CA PRO A 663 -35.51 -8.90 -18.20
C PRO A 663 -36.66 -7.91 -18.11
N LEU A 664 -36.54 -6.76 -18.77
CA LEU A 664 -37.60 -5.73 -18.86
C LEU A 664 -38.65 -6.08 -19.91
N ALA A 665 -38.31 -6.96 -20.85
CA ALA A 665 -39.25 -7.58 -21.77
C ALA A 665 -40.38 -8.30 -21.00
N ASP A 666 -41.59 -8.27 -21.57
CA ASP A 666 -42.80 -8.95 -21.09
C ASP A 666 -43.30 -8.63 -19.65
N LEU A 667 -42.62 -7.78 -18.87
CA LEU A 667 -43.11 -7.31 -17.56
C LEU A 667 -44.46 -6.54 -17.64
N GLY A 668 -44.81 -5.98 -18.80
CA GLY A 668 -46.10 -5.27 -19.01
C GLY A 668 -46.27 -3.93 -18.30
N VAL A 669 -45.27 -3.49 -17.53
CA VAL A 669 -45.18 -2.16 -16.90
C VAL A 669 -44.80 -1.07 -17.91
N ASP A 670 -45.09 0.19 -17.57
CA ASP A 670 -44.73 1.35 -18.36
C ASP A 670 -43.27 1.77 -18.16
N LEU A 671 -42.39 1.30 -19.04
CA LEU A 671 -40.96 1.63 -19.02
C LEU A 671 -40.66 3.13 -19.20
N THR A 672 -41.62 3.94 -19.69
CA THR A 672 -41.45 5.42 -19.77
C THR A 672 -41.64 6.10 -18.41
N ALA A 673 -42.26 5.40 -17.45
CA ALA A 673 -42.77 5.99 -16.22
C ALA A 673 -42.67 5.01 -15.04
N LEU A 674 -41.53 4.31 -14.90
CA LEU A 674 -41.26 3.47 -13.72
C LEU A 674 -41.34 4.31 -12.43
N ALA A 675 -41.91 3.72 -11.39
CA ALA A 675 -42.17 4.36 -10.10
C ALA A 675 -41.26 3.85 -9.00
N ARG A 676 -41.09 2.53 -8.89
CA ARG A 676 -40.45 1.87 -7.73
C ARG A 676 -40.09 0.42 -8.04
N ILE A 677 -38.96 -0.04 -7.50
CA ILE A 677 -38.64 -1.46 -7.33
C ILE A 677 -38.88 -1.83 -5.87
N ASP A 678 -39.55 -2.94 -5.58
CA ASP A 678 -39.58 -3.53 -4.24
C ASP A 678 -38.84 -4.88 -4.25
N LEU A 679 -37.99 -5.11 -3.25
CA LEU A 679 -37.39 -6.41 -2.95
C LEU A 679 -38.01 -6.93 -1.65
N LEU A 680 -38.90 -7.91 -1.76
CA LEU A 680 -39.79 -8.34 -0.67
C LEU A 680 -39.59 -9.81 -0.32
N GLY A 681 -39.20 -10.12 0.91
CA GLY A 681 -38.98 -11.49 1.34
C GLY A 681 -40.27 -12.32 1.40
N THR A 682 -40.16 -13.59 1.00
CA THR A 682 -41.23 -14.59 1.09
C THR A 682 -41.40 -15.13 2.52
N THR A 683 -40.35 -15.07 3.34
CA THR A 683 -40.26 -15.51 4.74
C THR A 683 -39.75 -14.34 5.61
N ALA A 684 -39.28 -14.60 6.84
CA ALA A 684 -38.36 -13.68 7.54
C ALA A 684 -36.93 -13.90 7.02
N GLY A 685 -36.11 -12.85 6.93
CA GLY A 685 -34.83 -12.94 6.23
C GLY A 685 -33.95 -11.69 6.36
N SER A 686 -32.77 -11.73 5.72
CA SER A 686 -31.82 -10.63 5.63
C SER A 686 -30.91 -10.74 4.41
N ILE A 687 -30.52 -9.62 3.79
CA ILE A 687 -29.61 -9.56 2.63
C ILE A 687 -28.62 -8.40 2.76
N TYR A 688 -27.53 -8.50 2.00
CA TYR A 688 -26.72 -7.35 1.59
C TYR A 688 -27.08 -6.99 0.14
N LEU A 689 -27.22 -5.70 -0.15
CA LEU A 689 -27.51 -5.16 -1.49
C LEU A 689 -26.52 -4.03 -1.81
N ALA A 690 -25.74 -4.14 -2.89
CA ALA A 690 -24.69 -3.17 -3.22
C ALA A 690 -25.11 -2.12 -4.26
N ASP A 691 -25.83 -2.54 -5.31
CA ASP A 691 -26.36 -1.64 -6.34
C ASP A 691 -27.61 -2.22 -7.03
N VAL A 692 -28.36 -1.32 -7.67
CA VAL A 692 -29.50 -1.61 -8.58
C VAL A 692 -29.41 -0.65 -9.77
N ALA A 693 -29.49 -1.18 -10.99
CA ALA A 693 -29.38 -0.40 -12.23
C ALA A 693 -30.32 -0.90 -13.32
N LEU A 694 -30.60 -0.04 -14.29
CA LEU A 694 -31.11 -0.43 -15.62
C LEU A 694 -29.90 -0.63 -16.53
N THR A 695 -29.90 -1.68 -17.36
CA THR A 695 -28.74 -2.03 -18.21
C THR A 695 -29.13 -2.53 -19.59
N SER A 696 -28.21 -2.37 -20.55
CA SER A 696 -28.21 -3.02 -21.87
C SER A 696 -26.97 -3.90 -22.02
N HIS A 697 -27.01 -4.93 -22.87
CA HIS A 697 -25.83 -5.75 -23.13
C HIS A 697 -24.82 -4.99 -24.01
N SER A 698 -23.65 -4.68 -23.45
CA SER A 698 -22.54 -4.04 -24.14
C SER A 698 -21.21 -4.52 -23.57
N ALA A 699 -20.24 -4.84 -24.43
CA ALA A 699 -18.87 -5.16 -24.05
C ALA A 699 -18.06 -3.93 -23.59
N GLY A 700 -18.57 -2.73 -23.86
CA GLY A 700 -17.90 -1.49 -23.51
C GLY A 700 -16.68 -1.19 -24.37
N GLY A 701 -15.76 -0.41 -23.79
CA GLY A 701 -14.48 -0.08 -24.39
C GLY A 701 -13.81 1.09 -23.67
N THR A 702 -12.59 1.43 -24.10
CA THR A 702 -11.85 2.57 -23.55
C THR A 702 -12.40 3.88 -24.13
N LEU A 703 -12.56 4.90 -23.29
CA LEU A 703 -12.92 6.26 -23.71
C LEU A 703 -11.68 7.12 -24.02
N GLY A 704 -10.49 6.66 -23.62
CA GLY A 704 -9.24 7.41 -23.73
C GLY A 704 -9.12 8.51 -22.68
N LEU A 705 -9.56 8.24 -21.45
CA LEU A 705 -9.64 9.24 -20.38
C LEU A 705 -8.23 9.73 -20.02
N ALA A 706 -8.00 11.04 -20.23
CA ALA A 706 -6.74 11.71 -19.93
C ALA A 706 -6.56 11.98 -18.42
N LEU A 707 -6.67 10.94 -17.60
CA LEU A 707 -6.56 10.99 -16.13
C LEU A 707 -5.13 11.33 -15.67
N PRO A 708 -4.95 12.20 -14.66
CA PRO A 708 -3.66 12.32 -13.98
C PRO A 708 -3.33 11.00 -13.28
N SER A 709 -2.06 10.77 -12.96
CA SER A 709 -1.73 9.76 -11.96
C SER A 709 -1.53 10.35 -10.58
N LEU A 710 -1.89 9.59 -9.55
CA LEU A 710 -1.63 9.91 -8.15
C LEU A 710 -0.37 9.17 -7.67
N ARG A 711 0.46 9.89 -6.90
CA ARG A 711 1.55 9.32 -6.10
C ARG A 711 1.53 9.74 -4.64
N ILE A 712 2.01 8.86 -3.78
CA ILE A 712 2.55 9.22 -2.46
C ILE A 712 4.03 9.60 -2.61
N GLU A 713 4.50 10.53 -1.79
CA GLU A 713 5.91 10.93 -1.75
C GLU A 713 6.60 10.39 -0.49
N ASP A 714 7.83 9.89 -0.64
CA ASP A 714 8.66 9.47 0.47
C ASP A 714 9.01 10.65 1.40
N SER A 715 9.18 10.36 2.68
CA SER A 715 9.45 11.35 3.72
C SER A 715 10.48 10.85 4.73
N LEU A 716 11.29 11.77 5.26
CA LEU A 716 12.24 11.52 6.35
C LEU A 716 12.10 12.62 7.41
N VAL A 717 11.88 12.23 8.66
CA VAL A 717 11.75 13.12 9.83
C VAL A 717 12.52 12.56 11.04
N SER A 718 12.80 13.39 12.05
CA SER A 718 13.15 12.94 13.41
C SER A 718 11.91 12.48 14.19
N GLU A 719 12.10 11.68 15.24
CA GLU A 719 11.08 11.33 16.23
C GLU A 719 10.82 12.50 17.20
N GLY A 720 11.87 13.04 17.82
CA GLY A 720 11.92 14.27 18.63
C GLY A 720 11.38 14.13 20.07
N ASP A 721 11.73 15.09 20.94
CA ASP A 721 11.38 15.09 22.39
C ASP A 721 9.88 14.94 22.73
N THR A 722 8.97 15.21 21.79
CA THR A 722 7.52 15.34 22.01
C THR A 722 6.68 15.04 20.77
N ASP A 723 5.46 14.53 20.97
CA ASP A 723 4.44 14.30 19.94
C ASP A 723 4.37 15.41 18.86
N SER A 724 4.43 15.02 17.59
CA SER A 724 4.47 15.91 16.42
C SER A 724 3.69 15.33 15.22
N GLU A 725 3.82 15.92 14.03
CA GLU A 725 3.20 15.43 12.80
C GLU A 725 4.23 15.38 11.65
N ALA A 726 4.33 14.23 10.97
CA ALA A 726 5.03 14.14 9.70
C ALA A 726 4.09 14.50 8.55
N LEU A 727 4.55 15.37 7.66
CA LEU A 727 3.86 15.76 6.43
C LEU A 727 4.20 14.77 5.31
N VAL A 728 3.21 14.17 4.66
CA VAL A 728 3.41 13.31 3.49
C VAL A 728 2.68 13.91 2.29
N GLY A 729 3.38 14.03 1.17
CA GLY A 729 2.85 14.56 -0.08
C GLY A 729 1.98 13.53 -0.80
N VAL A 730 0.79 13.96 -1.22
CA VAL A 730 -0.08 13.26 -2.18
C VAL A 730 -0.09 14.12 -3.44
N ARG A 731 0.61 13.69 -4.50
CA ARG A 731 0.83 14.52 -5.70
C ARG A 731 0.19 13.91 -6.94
N LEU A 732 -0.36 14.76 -7.80
CA LEU A 732 -0.84 14.41 -9.13
C LEU A 732 0.20 14.74 -10.21
N SER A 733 0.33 13.88 -11.24
CA SER A 733 1.25 14.12 -12.37
C SER A 733 0.89 15.37 -13.20
N ARG A 734 -0.35 15.85 -13.09
CA ARG A 734 -0.86 17.14 -13.59
C ARG A 734 -2.16 17.49 -12.86
N ALA A 735 -2.63 18.74 -13.02
CA ALA A 735 -3.90 19.16 -12.45
C ALA A 735 -5.08 18.45 -13.13
N ALA A 736 -6.08 18.03 -12.35
CA ALA A 736 -7.36 17.54 -12.85
C ALA A 736 -8.31 18.72 -13.13
N ASP A 737 -9.28 18.55 -14.03
CA ASP A 737 -10.43 19.44 -14.22
C ASP A 737 -11.64 19.07 -13.34
N HIS A 738 -11.49 18.03 -12.52
CA HIS A 738 -12.46 17.47 -11.58
C HIS A 738 -11.81 17.20 -10.21
N GLU A 739 -12.60 16.79 -9.21
CA GLU A 739 -12.06 16.38 -7.90
C GLU A 739 -11.43 14.97 -7.99
N VAL A 740 -10.20 14.83 -7.49
CA VAL A 740 -9.56 13.53 -7.26
C VAL A 740 -9.65 13.21 -5.77
N THR A 741 -10.02 11.99 -5.40
CA THR A 741 -10.04 11.57 -3.98
C THR A 741 -9.35 10.24 -3.77
N ALA A 742 -8.79 10.04 -2.58
CA ALA A 742 -8.14 8.80 -2.18
C ALA A 742 -8.28 8.63 -0.67
N TRP A 743 -8.21 7.40 -0.17
CA TRP A 743 -7.83 7.17 1.21
C TRP A 743 -6.32 7.02 1.28
N VAL A 744 -5.70 7.67 2.26
CA VAL A 744 -4.28 7.47 2.57
C VAL A 744 -4.18 6.86 3.96
N GLU A 745 -3.63 5.65 4.04
CA GLU A 745 -3.39 4.94 5.29
C GLU A 745 -1.90 4.76 5.56
N ALA A 746 -1.45 5.24 6.71
CA ALA A 746 -0.15 4.97 7.28
C ALA A 746 -0.27 3.70 8.15
N VAL A 747 0.10 2.54 7.59
CA VAL A 747 0.09 1.26 8.32
C VAL A 747 1.35 1.19 9.19
N GLY A 748 1.26 1.83 10.35
CA GLY A 748 2.34 1.93 11.32
C GLY A 748 2.71 0.57 11.92
N THR A 749 3.72 -0.09 11.35
CA THR A 749 4.56 -1.06 12.07
C THR A 749 5.35 -0.29 13.14
N GLY A 750 4.71 0.01 14.26
CA GLY A 750 5.22 0.96 15.26
C GLY A 750 6.60 0.60 15.83
N GLY A 751 7.13 1.49 16.67
CA GLY A 751 8.57 1.54 16.97
C GLY A 751 9.30 2.43 15.96
N THR A 752 8.58 3.46 15.50
CA THR A 752 8.83 4.36 14.37
C THR A 752 8.43 5.79 14.73
N GLY A 753 8.06 6.08 15.99
CA GLY A 753 7.23 7.23 16.39
C GLY A 753 5.81 7.26 15.80
N ALA A 754 5.69 7.11 14.48
CA ALA A 754 4.47 7.22 13.70
C ALA A 754 3.35 6.27 14.17
N GLN A 755 2.20 6.87 14.47
CA GLN A 755 0.97 6.19 14.88
C GLN A 755 0.14 5.78 13.64
N PRO A 756 -0.61 4.66 13.69
CA PRO A 756 -1.54 4.30 12.62
C PRO A 756 -2.58 5.40 12.35
N ALA A 757 -2.73 5.79 11.08
CA ALA A 757 -3.63 6.86 10.67
C ALA A 757 -4.22 6.57 9.29
N ALA A 758 -5.55 6.70 9.14
CA ALA A 758 -6.26 6.55 7.87
C ALA A 758 -7.09 7.81 7.60
N THR A 759 -6.81 8.49 6.50
CA THR A 759 -7.39 9.82 6.19
C THR A 759 -7.90 9.85 4.75
N ARG A 760 -9.14 10.31 4.54
CA ARG A 760 -9.64 10.59 3.20
C ARG A 760 -9.12 11.95 2.73
N VAL A 761 -8.40 11.94 1.60
CA VAL A 761 -7.83 13.10 0.93
C VAL A 761 -8.72 13.48 -0.27
N SER A 762 -8.86 14.78 -0.50
CA SER A 762 -9.45 15.36 -1.71
C SER A 762 -8.47 16.37 -2.30
N LEU A 763 -8.31 16.33 -3.62
CA LEU A 763 -7.64 17.34 -4.43
C LEU A 763 -8.69 17.97 -5.35
N PRO A 764 -9.14 19.21 -5.08
CA PRO A 764 -10.08 19.92 -5.94
C PRO A 764 -9.56 20.14 -7.37
N ALA A 765 -10.49 20.36 -8.30
CA ALA A 765 -10.16 20.71 -9.68
C ALA A 765 -9.19 21.91 -9.76
N GLY A 766 -8.08 21.73 -10.47
CA GLY A 766 -6.97 22.69 -10.58
C GLY A 766 -5.80 22.44 -9.62
N GLU A 767 -5.99 21.70 -8.53
CA GLU A 767 -4.91 21.39 -7.58
C GLU A 767 -4.06 20.18 -8.05
N THR A 768 -2.83 20.10 -7.56
CA THR A 768 -1.87 19.02 -7.88
C THR A 768 -1.23 18.37 -6.66
N CYS A 769 -1.47 18.89 -5.46
CA CYS A 769 -0.82 18.43 -4.24
C CYS A 769 -1.74 18.58 -3.03
N ALA A 770 -1.75 17.57 -2.15
CA ALA A 770 -2.36 17.63 -0.83
C ALA A 770 -1.41 17.04 0.22
N VAL A 771 -1.51 17.52 1.46
CA VAL A 771 -0.65 17.08 2.56
C VAL A 771 -1.43 16.19 3.53
N VAL A 772 -0.95 14.97 3.74
CA VAL A 772 -1.40 14.08 4.81
C VAL A 772 -0.54 14.32 6.04
N ARG A 773 -1.17 14.30 7.22
CA ARG A 773 -0.51 14.48 8.52
C ARG A 773 -0.54 13.16 9.27
N ILE A 774 0.63 12.57 9.47
CA ILE A 774 0.80 11.31 10.21
C ILE A 774 1.32 11.66 11.61
N PRO A 775 0.57 11.38 12.69
CA PRO A 775 1.03 11.70 14.04
C PRO A 775 2.27 10.91 14.41
N ILE A 776 3.31 11.59 14.88
CA ILE A 776 4.53 11.01 15.43
C ILE A 776 4.42 11.10 16.94
N ARG A 777 4.61 9.98 17.66
CA ARG A 777 4.96 10.00 19.09
C ARG A 777 6.43 10.34 19.22
N GLY A 778 6.74 11.35 20.02
CA GLY A 778 8.12 11.70 20.38
C GLY A 778 8.42 11.30 21.82
N ASP A 779 9.64 10.86 22.11
CA ASP A 779 10.11 10.63 23.49
C ASP A 779 11.59 11.04 23.69
N VAL A 780 12.27 10.50 24.70
CA VAL A 780 13.64 10.88 25.11
C VAL A 780 14.49 9.64 25.48
N ALA A 781 14.29 8.52 24.77
CA ALA A 781 14.78 7.19 25.17
C ALA A 781 15.37 6.34 24.02
N ALA A 782 16.70 6.36 23.98
CA ALA A 782 17.58 5.52 23.16
C ALA A 782 17.06 4.15 22.67
N SER A 783 16.79 4.05 21.37
CA SER A 783 16.44 2.85 20.62
C SER A 783 17.64 1.95 20.28
N PHE A 784 17.36 0.78 19.72
CA PHE A 784 18.36 -0.14 19.16
C PHE A 784 18.51 -0.01 17.63
N ALA A 785 17.69 0.81 16.98
CA ALA A 785 17.71 1.05 15.54
C ALA A 785 17.81 2.56 15.25
N PRO A 786 18.56 3.00 14.22
CA PRO A 786 18.76 4.43 13.90
C PRO A 786 17.55 5.08 13.22
N GLN A 787 16.64 4.27 12.72
CA GLN A 787 15.37 4.66 12.14
C GLN A 787 14.42 3.47 12.21
N ALA A 788 13.15 3.72 11.94
CA ALA A 788 12.27 2.72 11.37
C ALA A 788 11.36 3.37 10.32
N SER A 789 10.73 2.54 9.48
CA SER A 789 10.01 2.99 8.30
C SER A 789 8.55 2.50 8.32
N VAL A 790 7.63 3.38 7.94
CA VAL A 790 6.18 3.15 7.87
C VAL A 790 5.74 3.22 6.42
N ARG A 791 4.87 2.28 6.03
CA ARG A 791 4.23 2.26 4.71
C ARG A 791 3.06 3.24 4.68
N VAL A 792 3.04 4.12 3.69
CA VAL A 792 1.95 5.08 3.48
C VAL A 792 1.32 4.79 2.12
N THR A 793 0.07 4.36 2.13
CA THR A 793 -0.62 3.78 0.97
C THR A 793 -1.79 4.64 0.54
N ALA A 794 -1.84 5.04 -0.74
CA ALA A 794 -3.05 5.52 -1.38
C ALA A 794 -3.90 4.36 -1.91
N ALA A 795 -5.14 4.26 -1.42
CA ALA A 795 -6.10 3.20 -1.71
C ALA A 795 -7.47 3.77 -2.08
N ALA A 796 -8.28 2.99 -2.83
CA ALA A 796 -9.61 3.40 -3.31
C ALA A 796 -9.60 4.79 -3.99
N VAL A 797 -8.69 4.94 -4.96
CA VAL A 797 -8.44 6.21 -5.67
C VAL A 797 -9.50 6.46 -6.74
N THR A 798 -10.10 7.66 -6.72
CA THR A 798 -11.12 8.12 -7.67
C THR A 798 -10.66 9.36 -8.44
N GLY A 799 -10.89 9.42 -9.76
CA GLY A 799 -10.49 10.54 -10.63
C GLY A 799 -9.02 10.51 -11.10
N ALA A 800 -8.23 9.52 -10.69
CA ALA A 800 -6.83 9.41 -11.07
C ALA A 800 -6.40 7.95 -11.26
N VAL A 801 -5.31 7.75 -11.99
CA VAL A 801 -4.63 6.44 -12.14
C VAL A 801 -3.65 6.25 -10.98
N THR A 802 -3.67 5.07 -10.36
CA THR A 802 -2.83 4.74 -9.20
C THR A 802 -1.40 4.38 -9.62
N SER A 803 -0.65 5.33 -10.19
CA SER A 803 0.69 5.08 -10.75
C SER A 803 1.82 5.09 -9.72
N ASP A 804 1.58 5.42 -8.45
CA ASP A 804 2.59 5.24 -7.36
C ASP A 804 1.98 5.29 -5.93
N PRO A 805 1.18 4.28 -5.53
CA PRO A 805 0.37 4.34 -4.31
C PRO A 805 1.15 4.24 -3.01
N VAL A 806 2.34 3.63 -3.02
CA VAL A 806 3.06 3.26 -1.80
C VAL A 806 4.33 4.08 -1.68
N GLY A 807 4.35 4.99 -0.72
CA GLY A 807 5.56 5.68 -0.27
C GLY A 807 5.99 5.23 1.12
N VAL A 808 7.18 5.66 1.52
CA VAL A 808 7.80 5.36 2.81
C VAL A 808 7.97 6.61 3.64
N LEU A 809 7.31 6.65 4.81
CA LEU A 809 7.66 7.56 5.88
C LEU A 809 8.75 6.92 6.73
N THR A 810 9.97 7.42 6.65
CA THR A 810 11.07 7.04 7.55
C THR A 810 11.14 8.02 8.71
N VAL A 811 11.25 7.49 9.92
CA VAL A 811 11.41 8.26 11.14
C VAL A 811 12.72 7.86 11.80
N ARG A 812 13.53 8.86 12.10
CA ARG A 812 14.89 8.77 12.64
C ARG A 812 14.87 8.92 14.15
N GLU A 813 15.53 7.97 14.82
CA GLU A 813 15.90 8.03 16.24
C GLU A 813 16.91 9.17 16.46
N ASP A 814 16.66 10.05 17.44
CA ASP A 814 17.46 11.27 17.63
C ASP A 814 18.06 11.54 19.03
N ASP A 815 17.82 10.68 20.02
CA ASP A 815 18.53 10.67 21.31
C ASP A 815 19.88 9.95 21.23
N ALA A 816 19.84 8.64 20.97
CA ALA A 816 20.98 7.74 20.87
C ALA A 816 20.57 6.31 20.44
N VAL A 817 21.19 5.76 19.40
CA VAL A 817 21.18 4.31 19.18
C VAL A 817 22.08 3.61 20.20
N VAL A 818 21.64 2.48 20.75
CA VAL A 818 22.44 1.58 21.58
C VAL A 818 22.50 0.17 20.99
N ARG A 819 23.67 -0.48 21.07
CA ARG A 819 23.82 -1.91 20.73
C ARG A 819 23.42 -2.80 21.91
N SER A 820 23.18 -4.07 21.64
CA SER A 820 22.80 -5.08 22.63
C SER A 820 23.85 -5.33 23.75
N ASP A 821 25.09 -4.87 23.58
CA ASP A 821 26.13 -4.88 24.61
C ASP A 821 26.20 -3.59 25.46
N GLY A 822 25.36 -2.60 25.16
CA GLY A 822 25.33 -1.28 25.79
C GLY A 822 26.37 -0.29 25.26
N THR A 823 27.00 -0.56 24.10
CA THR A 823 27.81 0.44 23.40
C THR A 823 26.95 1.39 22.55
N PRO A 824 27.34 2.68 22.38
CA PRO A 824 26.66 3.58 21.46
C PRO A 824 26.70 3.03 20.03
N GLY A 825 25.54 2.96 19.39
CA GLY A 825 25.35 2.59 18.00
C GLY A 825 25.83 3.66 17.03
N GLU A 826 25.29 3.63 15.83
CA GLU A 826 25.51 4.61 14.78
C GLU A 826 24.20 5.38 14.60
N MET A 827 24.27 6.72 14.66
CA MET A 827 23.13 7.60 14.39
C MET A 827 23.07 7.89 12.90
N LEU A 828 21.88 8.03 12.34
CA LEU A 828 21.73 8.66 11.02
C LEU A 828 21.93 10.18 11.11
N PRO A 829 22.30 10.85 10.01
CA PRO A 829 22.31 12.31 9.93
C PRO A 829 20.94 12.93 10.21
N TYR A 830 20.91 14.12 10.80
CA TYR A 830 19.67 14.86 11.04
C TYR A 830 19.12 15.42 9.71
N PRO A 831 17.89 15.08 9.27
CA PRO A 831 17.34 15.48 7.97
C PRO A 831 17.00 16.98 7.84
N GLY A 832 17.25 17.77 8.88
CA GLY A 832 16.78 19.14 8.98
C GLY A 832 15.29 19.23 9.37
N PRO A 833 14.74 20.46 9.42
CA PRO A 833 13.30 20.67 9.52
C PRO A 833 12.61 20.16 8.25
N GLN A 834 11.44 19.54 8.42
CA GLN A 834 10.65 19.05 7.29
C GLN A 834 10.08 20.22 6.47
N ALA A 835 10.09 20.09 5.15
CA ALA A 835 9.45 21.04 4.24
C ALA A 835 7.98 20.65 4.03
N ASP A 836 7.09 21.63 3.87
CA ASP A 836 5.75 21.38 3.32
C ASP A 836 5.88 20.84 1.87
N PRO A 837 5.45 19.60 1.59
CA PRO A 837 5.60 19.00 0.25
C PRO A 837 4.73 19.69 -0.81
N CYS A 838 3.73 20.48 -0.40
CA CYS A 838 2.89 21.28 -1.29
C CYS A 838 3.27 22.77 -1.29
N ALA A 839 4.45 23.14 -0.75
CA ALA A 839 4.94 24.50 -0.82
C ALA A 839 5.06 25.02 -2.27
N PRO A 840 4.66 26.28 -2.55
CA PRO A 840 4.85 26.89 -3.85
C PRO A 840 6.34 27.14 -4.16
N ALA A 841 6.65 27.19 -5.45
CA ALA A 841 8.02 27.42 -5.91
C ALA A 841 8.54 28.82 -5.53
N VAL A 842 9.87 28.95 -5.39
CA VAL A 842 10.51 30.08 -4.69
C VAL A 842 10.18 31.46 -5.28
N GLN A 843 10.03 31.57 -6.60
CA GLN A 843 9.69 32.83 -7.27
C GLN A 843 8.28 33.34 -6.97
N ASP A 844 7.38 32.44 -6.54
CA ASP A 844 6.02 32.77 -6.14
C ASP A 844 5.96 33.14 -4.64
N VAL A 845 7.02 32.85 -3.88
CA VAL A 845 7.22 33.25 -2.48
C VAL A 845 8.01 34.55 -2.34
N PHE A 846 9.09 34.71 -3.10
CA PHE A 846 10.02 35.84 -3.00
C PHE A 846 10.17 36.59 -4.32
N ILE A 847 9.75 37.87 -4.34
CA ILE A 847 9.68 38.71 -5.54
C ILE A 847 11.05 39.08 -6.14
N ASP A 848 12.15 38.74 -5.47
CA ASP A 848 13.53 39.01 -5.88
C ASP A 848 14.40 37.74 -6.03
N VAL A 849 13.77 36.56 -6.13
CA VAL A 849 14.43 35.26 -6.38
C VAL A 849 13.84 34.60 -7.64
N PRO A 850 14.38 34.89 -8.84
CA PRO A 850 14.06 34.15 -10.06
C PRO A 850 14.42 32.67 -9.96
N ALA A 851 13.70 31.81 -10.67
CA ALA A 851 13.93 30.36 -10.66
C ALA A 851 15.30 29.96 -11.24
N GLU A 852 15.92 30.81 -12.05
CA GLU A 852 17.25 30.60 -12.63
C GLU A 852 18.43 31.06 -11.74
N ASP A 853 18.16 31.54 -10.52
CA ASP A 853 19.24 31.88 -9.58
C ASP A 853 19.97 30.63 -9.06
N LEU A 854 21.29 30.74 -8.89
CA LEU A 854 22.19 29.65 -8.50
C LEU A 854 21.77 28.87 -7.24
N TYR A 855 21.05 29.52 -6.32
CA TYR A 855 20.56 28.93 -5.06
C TYR A 855 19.04 29.06 -4.89
N ALA A 856 18.29 29.14 -6.00
CA ALA A 856 16.83 29.26 -5.98
C ALA A 856 16.17 28.09 -5.22
N GLU A 857 16.65 26.87 -5.45
CA GLU A 857 16.16 25.66 -4.77
C GLU A 857 16.40 25.71 -3.26
N GLU A 858 17.64 26.00 -2.82
CA GLU A 858 17.97 26.03 -1.39
C GLU A 858 17.23 27.17 -0.66
N ILE A 859 16.97 28.30 -1.34
CA ILE A 859 16.13 29.40 -0.80
C ILE A 859 14.65 28.98 -0.72
N GLY A 860 14.15 28.25 -1.71
CA GLY A 860 12.79 27.68 -1.70
C GLY A 860 12.58 26.69 -0.56
N TRP A 861 13.52 25.77 -0.36
CA TRP A 861 13.51 24.84 0.77
C TRP A 861 13.53 25.57 2.13
N LEU A 862 14.33 26.64 2.27
CA LEU A 862 14.28 27.48 3.49
C LEU A 862 12.93 28.17 3.73
N ALA A 863 12.13 28.40 2.69
CA ALA A 863 10.78 28.94 2.84
C ALA A 863 9.76 27.85 3.16
N ALA A 864 9.82 26.72 2.45
CA ALA A 864 8.95 25.55 2.64
C ALA A 864 9.10 24.91 4.03
N THR A 865 10.27 25.06 4.67
CA THR A 865 10.55 24.65 6.06
C THR A 865 10.26 25.75 7.09
N GLY A 866 9.77 26.93 6.68
CA GLY A 866 9.54 28.08 7.56
C GLY A 866 10.81 28.76 8.12
N VAL A 867 12.00 28.20 7.88
CA VAL A 867 13.29 28.69 8.40
C VAL A 867 13.56 30.14 7.98
N THR A 868 13.09 30.55 6.80
CA THR A 868 13.18 31.93 6.31
C THR A 868 11.82 32.48 5.86
N THR A 869 11.51 33.70 6.31
CA THR A 869 10.25 34.41 6.02
C THR A 869 10.44 35.67 5.15
N GLY A 870 11.68 35.95 4.73
CA GLY A 870 12.06 37.14 3.99
C GLY A 870 11.81 38.45 4.75
N TRP A 871 11.65 39.55 4.00
CA TRP A 871 11.14 40.83 4.49
C TRP A 871 9.81 41.15 3.81
N PRO A 872 8.72 41.38 4.56
CA PRO A 872 7.45 41.79 3.96
C PRO A 872 7.57 43.20 3.36
N THR A 873 7.21 43.34 2.09
CA THR A 873 7.07 44.63 1.40
C THR A 873 5.63 44.80 0.88
N PRO A 874 5.21 46.02 0.49
CA PRO A 874 3.91 46.24 -0.14
C PRO A 874 3.71 45.50 -1.48
N GLN A 875 4.76 44.93 -2.06
CA GLN A 875 4.75 44.19 -3.32
C GLN A 875 4.78 42.67 -3.13
N GLY A 876 5.09 42.19 -1.92
CA GLY A 876 5.36 40.78 -1.61
C GLY A 876 6.61 40.63 -0.73
N PRO A 877 6.95 39.42 -0.27
CA PRO A 877 8.18 39.17 0.48
C PRO A 877 9.44 39.31 -0.40
N GLU A 878 10.50 39.93 0.11
CA GLU A 878 11.85 39.92 -0.48
C GLU A 878 12.78 38.97 0.31
N TYR A 879 13.55 38.12 -0.37
CA TYR A 879 14.59 37.31 0.25
C TYR A 879 15.93 38.05 0.41
N ARG A 880 16.28 38.98 -0.48
CA ARG A 880 17.53 39.76 -0.49
C ARG A 880 18.80 38.90 -0.54
N ARG A 881 18.78 37.86 -1.37
CA ARG A 881 19.89 36.96 -1.78
C ARG A 881 21.32 37.43 -1.46
N LEU A 882 21.78 38.51 -2.09
CA LEU A 882 23.17 39.00 -1.99
C LEU A 882 23.48 39.85 -0.74
N ALA A 883 22.51 40.07 0.16
CA ALA A 883 22.74 40.81 1.40
C ALA A 883 23.50 39.95 2.43
N PRO A 884 24.42 40.52 3.22
CA PRO A 884 25.14 39.78 4.26
C PRO A 884 24.21 39.40 5.43
N VAL A 885 24.42 38.21 6.00
CA VAL A 885 23.71 37.73 7.19
C VAL A 885 24.28 38.40 8.45
N ALA A 886 23.43 39.08 9.22
CA ALA A 886 23.77 39.56 10.56
C ALA A 886 23.76 38.42 11.60
N ARG A 887 24.55 38.54 12.66
CA ARG A 887 24.68 37.50 13.70
C ARG A 887 23.37 37.22 14.46
N ASP A 888 22.49 38.21 14.61
CA ASP A 888 21.15 38.00 15.17
C ASP A 888 20.21 37.27 14.22
N ALA A 889 20.22 37.61 12.93
CA ALA A 889 19.52 36.84 11.91
C ALA A 889 20.01 35.40 11.83
N MET A 890 21.32 35.14 12.02
CA MET A 890 21.87 33.79 12.12
C MET A 890 21.32 33.00 13.33
N ALA A 891 21.06 33.68 14.46
CA ALA A 891 20.42 33.06 15.60
C ALA A 891 18.98 32.64 15.28
N ALA A 892 18.22 33.50 14.60
CA ALA A 892 16.87 33.15 14.13
C ALA A 892 16.89 31.99 13.13
N PHE A 893 17.82 31.99 12.16
CA PHE A 893 18.00 30.88 11.21
C PHE A 893 18.20 29.53 11.92
N LEU A 894 19.14 29.46 12.87
CA LEU A 894 19.42 28.21 13.59
C LEU A 894 18.30 27.81 14.56
N TYR A 895 17.63 28.77 15.20
CA TYR A 895 16.50 28.49 16.09
C TYR A 895 15.29 27.91 15.33
N ARG A 896 15.00 28.40 14.11
CA ARG A 896 13.97 27.79 13.25
C ARG A 896 14.39 26.45 12.67
N TYR A 897 15.68 26.32 12.30
CA TYR A 897 16.23 25.05 11.83
C TYR A 897 16.11 23.96 12.91
N ALA A 898 16.13 24.33 14.19
CA ALA A 898 15.85 23.45 15.34
C ALA A 898 14.35 23.28 15.67
N GLY A 899 13.41 23.72 14.81
CA GLY A 899 11.96 23.59 15.03
C GLY A 899 11.31 24.64 15.94
N GLU A 900 11.95 25.80 16.14
CA GLU A 900 11.52 26.85 17.09
C GLU A 900 11.26 26.32 18.54
N PRO A 901 12.22 25.57 19.14
CA PRO A 901 12.00 24.74 20.32
C PRO A 901 11.59 25.57 21.55
N GLN A 902 10.68 25.04 22.39
CA GLN A 902 10.00 25.81 23.45
C GLN A 902 10.95 26.38 24.53
N TYR A 903 11.54 27.54 24.26
CA TYR A 903 12.55 28.16 25.11
C TYR A 903 12.00 29.36 25.90
N THR A 904 12.25 29.38 27.22
CA THR A 904 11.95 30.55 28.07
C THR A 904 13.25 31.34 28.30
N PRO A 905 13.47 32.47 27.61
CA PRO A 905 14.72 33.21 27.73
C PRO A 905 14.86 33.88 29.10
N PRO A 906 16.09 34.01 29.63
CA PRO A 906 16.32 34.56 30.96
C PRO A 906 15.88 36.03 31.05
N ALA A 907 15.46 36.46 32.25
CA ALA A 907 15.09 37.86 32.52
C ALA A 907 16.27 38.85 32.44
N VAL A 908 17.50 38.35 32.30
CA VAL A 908 18.74 39.10 32.07
C VAL A 908 19.51 38.42 30.96
N SER A 909 19.92 39.17 29.95
CA SER A 909 20.66 38.65 28.79
C SER A 909 22.00 38.01 29.19
N PRO A 910 22.40 36.87 28.57
CA PRO A 910 23.75 36.33 28.72
C PRO A 910 24.83 37.25 28.10
N PHE A 911 24.44 38.15 27.19
CA PHE A 911 25.34 39.09 26.50
C PHE A 911 25.01 40.55 26.85
N VAL A 912 26.04 41.34 27.16
CA VAL A 912 25.89 42.69 27.73
C VAL A 912 25.53 43.79 26.72
N ASP A 913 25.53 43.45 25.44
CA ASP A 913 25.17 44.30 24.31
C ASP A 913 23.82 43.93 23.66
N VAL A 914 23.13 42.89 24.17
CA VAL A 914 21.81 42.46 23.72
C VAL A 914 20.77 42.79 24.79
N SER A 915 19.70 43.48 24.41
CA SER A 915 18.58 43.80 25.30
C SER A 915 17.48 42.74 25.20
N THR A 916 16.71 42.55 26.28
CA THR A 916 15.51 41.68 26.32
C THR A 916 14.34 42.19 25.45
N ARG A 917 14.59 43.19 24.60
CA ARG A 917 13.68 43.80 23.62
C ARG A 917 14.25 43.82 22.20
N ASN A 918 15.40 43.19 21.96
CA ASN A 918 15.92 42.96 20.61
C ASN A 918 14.99 41.97 19.88
N MET A 919 14.86 42.12 18.57
CA MET A 919 13.93 41.32 17.74
C MET A 919 14.16 39.81 17.89
N TYR A 920 15.42 39.38 17.94
CA TYR A 920 15.82 37.97 18.08
C TYR A 920 16.43 37.67 19.45
N TYR A 921 15.91 38.26 20.53
CA TYR A 921 16.48 38.08 21.87
C TYR A 921 16.39 36.61 22.35
N THR A 922 15.27 35.94 22.08
CA THR A 922 15.00 34.57 22.52
C THR A 922 16.02 33.60 21.91
N GLU A 923 16.24 33.75 20.61
CA GLU A 923 17.06 32.91 19.75
C GLU A 923 18.55 33.12 20.05
N ILE A 924 18.98 34.37 20.30
CA ILE A 924 20.34 34.68 20.75
C ILE A 924 20.61 34.11 22.16
N ALA A 925 19.63 34.17 23.07
CA ALA A 925 19.76 33.59 24.40
C ALA A 925 19.80 32.06 24.34
N TRP A 926 18.97 31.43 23.49
CA TRP A 926 18.99 30.00 23.22
C TRP A 926 20.35 29.53 22.69
N LEU A 927 20.92 30.21 21.68
CA LEU A 927 22.28 29.91 21.19
C LEU A 927 23.36 29.96 22.28
N ALA A 928 23.18 30.77 23.33
CA ALA A 928 24.13 30.86 24.44
C ALA A 928 23.95 29.71 25.45
N ASP A 929 22.70 29.30 25.69
CA ASP A 929 22.33 28.23 26.60
C ASP A 929 22.74 26.85 26.05
N GLN A 930 22.59 26.66 24.73
CA GLN A 930 23.09 25.51 23.97
C GLN A 930 24.61 25.57 23.70
N GLU A 931 25.32 26.59 24.21
CA GLU A 931 26.76 26.85 24.00
C GLU A 931 27.24 27.04 22.53
N ILE A 932 26.34 26.97 21.54
CA ILE A 932 26.59 27.20 20.11
C ILE A 932 27.25 28.57 19.87
N SER A 933 26.86 29.59 20.64
CA SER A 933 27.53 30.89 20.64
C SER A 933 27.99 31.31 22.04
N THR A 934 29.32 31.36 22.23
CA THR A 934 29.96 31.78 23.48
C THR A 934 30.24 33.30 23.56
N GLY A 935 30.13 34.00 22.42
CA GLY A 935 30.38 35.45 22.31
C GLY A 935 31.84 35.87 22.56
N TRP A 936 32.10 37.18 22.54
CA TRP A 936 33.42 37.74 22.86
C TRP A 936 33.50 38.13 24.33
N SER A 937 34.40 37.47 25.08
CA SER A 937 34.68 37.84 26.47
C SER A 937 35.36 39.22 26.56
N THR A 938 34.68 40.18 27.19
CA THR A 938 35.20 41.53 27.42
C THR A 938 35.28 41.86 28.92
N PRO A 939 36.00 42.94 29.33
CA PRO A 939 36.01 43.41 30.72
C PRO A 939 34.63 43.84 31.27
N ARG A 940 33.59 43.95 30.43
CA ARG A 940 32.21 44.25 30.83
C ARG A 940 31.32 43.00 30.93
N GLY A 941 31.74 41.88 30.36
CA GLY A 941 30.93 40.67 30.15
C GLY A 941 31.09 40.13 28.72
N ALA A 942 30.35 39.08 28.37
CA ALA A 942 30.33 38.57 26.98
C ALA A 942 29.53 39.53 26.08
N GLU A 943 30.01 39.78 24.86
CA GLU A 943 29.30 40.52 23.81
C GLU A 943 28.94 39.58 22.65
N PHE A 944 27.73 39.71 22.09
CA PHE A 944 27.27 38.89 20.96
C PHE A 944 27.37 39.60 19.61
N ARG A 945 27.26 40.93 19.62
CA ARG A 945 27.28 41.84 18.47
C ARG A 945 26.21 41.51 17.42
N PRO A 946 24.92 41.65 17.77
CA PRO A 946 23.80 41.15 16.97
C PRO A 946 23.81 41.65 15.52
N LEU A 947 24.05 42.95 15.31
CA LEU A 947 23.99 43.60 13.99
C LEU A 947 25.30 43.55 13.19
N GLU A 948 26.37 42.90 13.70
CA GLU A 948 27.58 42.67 12.88
C GLU A 948 27.32 41.52 11.88
N PRO A 949 27.74 41.65 10.61
CA PRO A 949 27.73 40.54 9.66
C PRO A 949 28.55 39.34 10.14
N ILE A 950 28.03 38.12 9.99
CA ILE A 950 28.76 36.90 10.35
C ILE A 950 29.72 36.50 9.21
N ALA A 951 30.99 36.25 9.57
CA ALA A 951 32.00 35.71 8.67
C ALA A 951 31.85 34.18 8.53
N ARG A 952 32.37 33.62 7.43
CA ARG A 952 32.22 32.19 7.10
C ARG A 952 32.93 31.25 8.07
N ASP A 953 34.03 31.68 8.67
CA ASP A 953 34.72 30.95 9.74
C ASP A 953 33.87 30.89 11.02
N ALA A 954 33.29 32.00 11.44
CA ALA A 954 32.38 32.07 12.59
C ALA A 954 31.07 31.30 12.36
N MET A 955 30.58 31.23 11.11
CA MET A 955 29.48 30.34 10.72
C MET A 955 29.89 28.87 10.84
N ALA A 956 31.07 28.47 10.35
CA ALA A 956 31.53 27.08 10.48
C ALA A 956 31.59 26.64 11.95
N ALA A 957 32.12 27.51 12.80
CA ALA A 957 32.15 27.33 14.24
C ALA A 957 30.75 27.28 14.90
N PHE A 958 29.71 27.87 14.31
CA PHE A 958 28.32 27.72 14.77
C PHE A 958 27.75 26.36 14.32
N LEU A 959 27.87 26.01 13.03
CA LEU A 959 27.31 24.77 12.48
C LEU A 959 27.93 23.52 13.13
N TYR A 960 29.24 23.51 13.38
CA TYR A 960 29.92 22.41 14.07
C TYR A 960 29.43 22.22 15.52
N ARG A 961 29.10 23.30 16.23
CA ARG A 961 28.51 23.23 17.58
C ARG A 961 27.03 22.86 17.56
N PHE A 962 26.30 23.32 16.56
CA PHE A 962 24.93 22.88 16.31
C PHE A 962 24.87 21.37 16.06
N ALA A 963 25.86 20.81 15.36
CA ALA A 963 26.05 19.37 15.18
C ALA A 963 26.63 18.62 16.40
N GLY A 964 26.70 19.26 17.58
CA GLY A 964 27.15 18.61 18.83
C GLY A 964 28.67 18.50 19.02
N GLU A 965 29.49 19.25 18.27
CA GLU A 965 30.97 19.14 18.23
C GLU A 965 31.45 17.71 17.88
N PRO A 966 31.09 17.17 16.69
CA PRO A 966 31.30 15.76 16.33
C PRO A 966 32.79 15.37 16.26
N GLY A 967 33.09 14.10 16.53
CA GLY A 967 34.47 13.60 16.61
C GLY A 967 35.20 13.55 15.26
N PHE A 968 35.89 14.64 14.90
CA PHE A 968 36.58 14.82 13.63
C PHE A 968 38.11 14.95 13.79
N GLU A 969 38.89 14.29 12.91
CA GLU A 969 40.35 14.49 12.80
C GLU A 969 40.66 15.35 11.57
N ALA A 970 40.99 16.62 11.81
CA ALA A 970 41.24 17.58 10.74
C ALA A 970 42.47 17.22 9.89
N PRO A 971 42.40 17.32 8.55
CA PRO A 971 43.44 16.82 7.66
C PRO A 971 44.73 17.63 7.80
N SER A 972 45.87 16.93 7.79
CA SER A 972 47.20 17.54 7.88
C SER A 972 47.58 18.45 6.70
N THR A 973 46.81 18.40 5.61
CA THR A 973 46.84 19.34 4.48
C THR A 973 45.42 19.84 4.23
N SER A 974 45.26 21.15 4.13
CA SER A 974 43.94 21.78 3.95
C SER A 974 43.35 21.48 2.57
N PRO A 975 42.03 21.21 2.46
CA PRO A 975 41.32 21.21 1.18
C PRO A 975 41.20 22.62 0.57
N PHE A 976 41.35 23.68 1.38
CA PHE A 976 41.27 25.07 0.94
C PHE A 976 42.60 25.79 1.04
N THR A 977 43.04 26.36 -0.07
CA THR A 977 44.38 26.97 -0.22
C THR A 977 44.60 28.27 0.55
N ASP A 978 43.53 28.91 1.04
CA ASP A 978 43.53 30.13 1.83
C ASP A 978 43.28 29.87 3.33
N VAL A 979 43.26 28.60 3.74
CA VAL A 979 43.05 28.14 5.12
C VAL A 979 44.26 27.29 5.52
N ALA A 980 45.03 27.73 6.51
CA ALA A 980 46.15 26.98 7.06
C ALA A 980 45.76 26.27 8.37
N THR A 981 46.49 25.22 8.74
CA THR A 981 46.32 24.45 10.00
C THR A 981 46.51 25.26 11.30
N SER A 982 46.86 26.54 11.18
CA SER A 982 46.95 27.50 12.29
C SER A 982 45.87 28.60 12.26
N ASN A 983 44.90 28.51 11.36
CA ASN A 983 43.75 29.42 11.34
C ASN A 983 42.84 29.16 12.55
N LEU A 984 42.16 30.21 13.02
CA LEU A 984 41.02 30.02 13.90
C LEU A 984 39.93 29.25 13.12
N TYR A 985 39.30 28.30 13.80
CA TYR A 985 38.28 27.41 13.26
C TYR A 985 38.74 26.50 12.09
N TYR A 986 40.02 26.11 12.05
CA TYR A 986 40.53 25.16 11.04
C TYR A 986 39.75 23.84 11.03
N ASP A 987 39.52 23.28 12.21
CA ASP A 987 38.87 21.97 12.37
C ASP A 987 37.40 22.07 11.92
N GLU A 988 36.65 23.09 12.35
CA GLU A 988 35.27 23.30 11.93
C GLU A 988 35.13 23.61 10.42
N ILE A 989 36.06 24.36 9.83
CA ILE A 989 36.07 24.67 8.38
C ILE A 989 36.37 23.42 7.54
N THR A 990 37.30 22.57 8.00
CA THR A 990 37.68 21.36 7.26
C THR A 990 36.71 20.21 7.50
N TRP A 991 35.99 20.20 8.64
CA TRP A 991 34.84 19.34 8.86
C TRP A 991 33.73 19.60 7.81
N LEU A 992 33.32 20.86 7.62
CA LEU A 992 32.35 21.24 6.58
C LEU A 992 32.78 20.88 5.15
N ALA A 993 34.09 20.68 4.90
CA ALA A 993 34.58 20.20 3.61
C ALA A 993 34.48 18.67 3.49
N ALA A 994 34.72 17.95 4.59
CA ALA A 994 34.61 16.49 4.64
C ALA A 994 33.15 16.03 4.53
N THR A 995 32.21 16.73 5.17
CA THR A 995 30.76 16.46 5.13
C THR A 995 30.04 17.13 3.95
N GLY A 996 30.76 17.58 2.92
CA GLY A 996 30.20 18.14 1.68
C GLY A 996 29.52 19.52 1.78
N VAL A 997 29.16 19.98 2.98
CA VAL A 997 28.44 21.26 3.23
C VAL A 997 29.13 22.47 2.58
N SER A 998 30.47 22.48 2.55
CA SER A 998 31.28 23.53 1.93
C SER A 998 32.17 22.99 0.80
N THR A 999 31.73 23.18 -0.44
CA THR A 999 32.55 22.94 -1.65
C THR A 999 33.64 24.00 -1.88
N GLY A 1000 33.54 25.16 -1.22
CA GLY A 1000 34.40 26.32 -1.48
C GLY A 1000 34.20 26.97 -2.86
N TRP A 1001 35.06 27.94 -3.21
CA TRP A 1001 35.14 28.51 -4.55
C TRP A 1001 36.23 27.79 -5.36
N PRO A 1002 35.89 27.12 -6.49
CA PRO A 1002 36.88 26.47 -7.33
C PRO A 1002 37.74 27.48 -8.09
N ARG A 1003 39.01 27.15 -8.29
CA ARG A 1003 39.96 27.85 -9.16
C ARG A 1003 40.25 27.07 -10.44
N ALA A 1004 40.82 27.76 -11.42
CA ALA A 1004 41.18 27.19 -12.72
C ALA A 1004 42.29 26.11 -12.69
N ASP A 1005 42.95 25.89 -11.56
CA ASP A 1005 43.93 24.83 -11.31
C ASP A 1005 43.34 23.60 -10.60
N GLY A 1006 42.02 23.59 -10.33
CA GLY A 1006 41.33 22.54 -9.56
C GLY A 1006 41.43 22.70 -8.05
N SER A 1007 42.11 23.73 -7.54
CA SER A 1007 42.14 24.04 -6.10
C SER A 1007 40.90 24.83 -5.66
N ALA A 1008 40.67 24.94 -4.34
CA ALA A 1008 39.56 25.70 -3.79
C ALA A 1008 40.00 26.79 -2.77
N GLU A 1009 39.11 27.77 -2.56
CA GLU A 1009 39.15 28.78 -1.50
C GLU A 1009 37.94 28.66 -0.57
N PHE A 1010 38.11 28.87 0.74
CA PHE A 1010 36.99 28.96 1.70
C PHE A 1010 36.59 30.40 2.04
N ARG A 1011 37.52 31.36 1.89
CA ARG A 1011 37.36 32.79 2.22
C ARG A 1011 36.84 33.01 3.65
N PRO A 1012 37.56 32.55 4.69
CA PRO A 1012 37.06 32.49 6.07
C PRO A 1012 36.51 33.83 6.60
N LEU A 1013 37.25 34.93 6.39
CA LEU A 1013 36.90 36.27 6.90
C LEU A 1013 35.90 37.03 6.02
N LEU A 1014 35.36 36.41 4.96
CA LEU A 1014 34.33 37.04 4.12
C LEU A 1014 32.96 36.93 4.82
N PRO A 1015 32.19 38.04 4.97
CA PRO A 1015 30.81 37.96 5.43
C PRO A 1015 29.97 37.10 4.48
N ILE A 1016 29.15 36.20 5.03
CA ILE A 1016 28.32 35.32 4.21
C ILE A 1016 27.04 36.03 3.73
N ALA A 1017 26.74 35.89 2.44
CA ALA A 1017 25.48 36.35 1.84
C ALA A 1017 24.34 35.36 2.14
N ARG A 1018 23.08 35.82 2.08
CA ARG A 1018 21.92 34.99 2.41
C ARG A 1018 21.73 33.80 1.48
N ASP A 1019 21.94 33.99 0.18
CA ASP A 1019 21.89 32.92 -0.82
C ASP A 1019 22.93 31.81 -0.53
N ALA A 1020 24.16 32.19 -0.17
CA ALA A 1020 25.16 31.24 0.31
C ALA A 1020 24.81 30.60 1.67
N MET A 1021 24.08 31.28 2.56
CA MET A 1021 23.57 30.68 3.80
C MET A 1021 22.52 29.61 3.51
N ALA A 1022 21.66 29.82 2.51
CA ALA A 1022 20.69 28.82 2.05
C ALA A 1022 21.39 27.53 1.62
N ALA A 1023 22.37 27.66 0.71
CA ALA A 1023 23.18 26.54 0.25
C ALA A 1023 23.87 25.78 1.41
N PHE A 1024 24.36 26.48 2.43
CA PHE A 1024 24.98 25.85 3.59
C PHE A 1024 23.98 25.10 4.47
N LEU A 1025 22.82 25.68 4.79
CA LEU A 1025 21.81 25.02 5.63
C LEU A 1025 21.13 23.84 4.90
N TYR A 1026 20.84 23.98 3.60
CA TYR A 1026 20.24 22.92 2.78
C TYR A 1026 21.14 21.68 2.66
N ARG A 1027 22.46 21.89 2.57
CA ARG A 1027 23.47 20.80 2.53
C ARG A 1027 23.75 20.24 3.91
N PHE A 1028 23.70 21.07 4.96
CA PHE A 1028 23.81 20.61 6.35
C PHE A 1028 22.63 19.69 6.74
N ALA A 1029 21.47 19.83 6.11
CA ALA A 1029 20.32 18.91 6.20
C ALA A 1029 20.47 17.60 5.38
N ARG A 1030 21.53 17.49 4.57
CA ARG A 1030 21.77 16.40 3.60
C ARG A 1030 23.23 15.91 3.62
N ALA A 1031 23.92 16.16 4.73
CA ALA A 1031 25.30 15.76 4.92
C ALA A 1031 25.35 14.35 5.49
N GLU A 1032 26.10 13.46 4.85
CA GLU A 1032 26.44 12.11 5.34
C GLU A 1032 27.49 12.16 6.46
#